data_AF-A0A1D1YIK1-F1
#
_entry.id   AF-A0A1D1YIK1-F1
#
_cell.length_a   1.000
_cell.length_b   1.000
_cell.length_c   1.000
_cell.angle_alpha   90.00
_cell.angle_beta   90.00
_cell.angle_gamma   90.00
#
_symmetry.space_group_name_H-M   'P 1'
#
loop_
_entity.id
_entity.type
_entity.pdbx_description
1 polymer ?
#
loop_
_entity_poly.entity_id
_entity_poly.type
_entity_poly.pdbx_seq_one_letter_code
_entity_poly.pdbx_strand_id
1 'polypeptide(L)'
;MCWKHFLGCMEGVGKGKCLRYGAGGGAGHGGKGGSGFYNGTLIDGGKRYGDANLPCELGSGSGGSSELVEHVAGGGMIVIGSMKWPLSRLEIHGSLKADGQSQMQQRFHDGTSMGGLGGGSGGTILLFIQALILGKHSSLSTAGGKGGPLGGGGGGGGRIHFDWSNIATGDEYVQIAAVNGTVDASGGAGSGGGHHGDEGTVTGKACPKGLYGTFCNECPVGTYKDVFGSDPSLCAPCRINFHPNRADFIYVRGGATQPSCPYHCFSEKYKMPKCYTPFEELIYSFGGPWLFSFILFFSLLLLAVLLSVLRIKFVGPDFAYQASSSIQAHGPDPFPYLLSLAEVPGTSRAEETHSHVHRMYFMGPNTFREPWHLPYSPPDAIIRIVYEDAFNRFIDEINSVAAYEWWEGSVHSILAVLAYPCAWSWKQWCRRKKIHRLQEYVKSEYDHACLRSCRSRALYKGMKVGSTPDLMVAYIDFFLGGDERRPDVASTIQQRFPMCIIFGGDGSYMSPYHVHNDIFLSNLMGQYVPTPIWNRFITSFNAQLRIVRQANIQSGLNPLIAWINSHANPQLECRGVKIVLGWFQATASGYYQLGILVSVNDYFLQNTHQQILDTSSPEHPRRGAAVSRKTVMQLQQNNAPVSHALSRKRITGGVNGGIINEATLRSLHYKRDFLFPFSLLLQNTRPIGFEEMLQLLISVMLLGDFVITLLMLLQFYWIYLGAFLAVLLILPLSLISPFPAGLNALFSRGPRRSSLARIYALWNASSLTNVAVAFFCGVVFYGFSGTEISTRATTWNIRREDDAWWLLPTILLIVKSLQARLINWHIANLEIQDLSLFGKDPEISGEPEALPSRQGLNNEPASE
;
A
#
# COMPACT_ATOMS: atom_id res chain seq x y z
N MET A 1 39.15 -25.56 -77.53
CA MET A 1 37.78 -25.51 -78.08
C MET A 1 37.01 -26.72 -77.54
N CYS A 2 36.07 -26.53 -76.62
CA CYS A 2 35.23 -27.59 -76.08
C CYS A 2 33.80 -27.39 -76.62
N TRP A 3 33.56 -27.73 -77.90
CA TRP A 3 32.33 -27.38 -78.62
C TRP A 3 31.64 -28.58 -79.29
N LYS A 4 31.83 -29.82 -78.79
CA LYS A 4 31.20 -30.97 -79.45
C LYS A 4 30.48 -32.03 -78.64
N HIS A 5 30.49 -32.04 -77.31
CA HIS A 5 29.63 -32.98 -76.55
C HIS A 5 29.15 -32.36 -75.23
N PHE A 6 27.90 -32.65 -74.84
CA PHE A 6 27.28 -32.30 -73.54
C PHE A 6 27.93 -33.01 -72.32
N LEU A 7 28.99 -33.79 -72.57
CA LEU A 7 29.82 -34.45 -71.57
C LEU A 7 30.89 -33.43 -71.13
N GLY A 8 31.07 -33.27 -69.82
CA GLY A 8 31.92 -32.22 -69.27
C GLY A 8 33.35 -32.22 -69.80
N CYS A 9 34.00 -31.06 -69.75
CA CYS A 9 35.22 -30.84 -70.50
C CYS A 9 36.44 -31.45 -69.78
N MET A 10 37.29 -32.18 -70.52
CA MET A 10 38.60 -32.62 -70.03
C MET A 10 39.60 -31.46 -69.95
N GLU A 11 39.39 -30.41 -70.75
CA GLU A 11 40.13 -29.14 -70.72
C GLU A 11 39.17 -27.96 -70.72
N GLY A 12 39.44 -26.92 -69.93
CA GLY A 12 38.57 -25.74 -69.87
C GLY A 12 39.23 -24.51 -69.27
N VAL A 13 38.45 -23.44 -69.12
CA VAL A 13 38.92 -22.12 -68.67
C VAL A 13 39.54 -22.18 -67.27
N GLY A 14 39.01 -23.05 -66.41
CA GLY A 14 39.52 -23.32 -65.08
C GLY A 14 40.29 -24.64 -65.00
N LYS A 15 40.99 -25.04 -66.06
CA LYS A 15 41.81 -26.26 -66.07
C LYS A 15 42.80 -26.24 -64.89
N GLY A 16 42.87 -27.35 -64.16
CA GLY A 16 43.86 -27.57 -63.11
C GLY A 16 45.27 -27.70 -63.70
N LYS A 17 46.28 -27.08 -63.06
CA LYS A 17 47.68 -27.18 -63.51
C LYS A 17 48.27 -28.52 -63.06
N CYS A 18 49.12 -29.13 -63.89
CA CYS A 18 49.80 -30.38 -63.56
C CYS A 18 51.26 -30.34 -64.01
N LEU A 19 52.18 -30.83 -63.18
CA LEU A 19 53.60 -31.04 -63.54
C LEU A 19 53.84 -32.49 -63.95
N ARG A 20 54.84 -32.73 -64.82
CA ARG A 20 55.14 -34.06 -65.39
C ARG A 20 55.57 -35.10 -64.34
N TYR A 21 56.08 -34.66 -63.19
CA TYR A 21 56.52 -35.51 -62.06
C TYR A 21 56.00 -35.01 -60.69
N GLY A 22 54.92 -34.23 -60.66
CA GLY A 22 54.36 -33.61 -59.44
C GLY A 22 52.83 -33.72 -59.38
N ALA A 23 52.22 -33.37 -58.23
CA ALA A 23 50.76 -33.46 -58.06
C ALA A 23 50.00 -32.42 -58.89
N GLY A 24 48.83 -32.79 -59.41
CA GLY A 24 47.94 -31.89 -60.13
C GLY A 24 47.05 -31.06 -59.19
N GLY A 25 46.92 -29.77 -59.49
CA GLY A 25 45.87 -28.93 -58.93
C GLY A 25 44.49 -29.32 -59.48
N GLY A 26 43.46 -29.22 -58.64
CA GLY A 26 42.07 -29.46 -59.06
C GLY A 26 41.61 -28.40 -60.07
N ALA A 27 40.62 -28.74 -60.89
CA ALA A 27 40.02 -27.78 -61.81
C ALA A 27 39.05 -26.85 -61.06
N GLY A 28 38.84 -25.64 -61.55
CA GLY A 28 37.88 -24.66 -61.01
C GLY A 28 36.73 -24.42 -61.97
N HIS A 29 35.52 -24.22 -61.45
CA HIS A 29 34.30 -23.76 -62.13
C HIS A 29 33.29 -23.52 -61.00
N GLY A 30 32.62 -22.36 -60.93
CA GLY A 30 31.87 -21.98 -59.73
C GLY A 30 32.78 -21.56 -58.58
N GLY A 31 33.47 -22.54 -58.00
CA GLY A 31 34.57 -22.39 -57.04
C GLY A 31 35.96 -22.50 -57.69
N LYS A 32 37.00 -22.08 -56.95
CA LYS A 32 38.40 -22.31 -57.32
C LYS A 32 38.77 -23.77 -57.06
N GLY A 33 39.56 -24.37 -57.94
CA GLY A 33 40.15 -25.68 -57.68
C GLY A 33 41.20 -25.62 -56.56
N GLY A 34 41.27 -26.66 -55.74
CA GLY A 34 42.26 -26.82 -54.69
C GLY A 34 43.65 -27.03 -55.26
N SER A 35 44.68 -26.52 -54.57
CA SER A 35 46.08 -26.73 -54.96
C SER A 35 46.54 -28.16 -54.69
N GLY A 36 47.32 -28.73 -55.62
CA GLY A 36 48.00 -30.01 -55.41
C GLY A 36 49.33 -29.81 -54.67
N PHE A 37 49.70 -30.75 -53.81
CA PHE A 37 50.97 -30.71 -53.07
C PHE A 37 51.62 -32.08 -53.07
N TYR A 38 52.83 -32.17 -53.61
CA TYR A 38 53.60 -33.40 -53.59
C TYR A 38 55.10 -33.10 -53.55
N ASN A 39 55.81 -33.77 -52.63
CA ASN A 39 57.26 -33.70 -52.48
C ASN A 39 57.82 -32.25 -52.43
N GLY A 40 57.20 -31.39 -51.61
CA GLY A 40 57.61 -29.99 -51.43
C GLY A 40 57.20 -29.01 -52.54
N THR A 41 56.59 -29.50 -53.62
CA THR A 41 56.10 -28.66 -54.74
C THR A 41 54.60 -28.42 -54.61
N LEU A 42 54.19 -27.15 -54.55
CA LEU A 42 52.79 -26.72 -54.53
C LEU A 42 52.35 -26.26 -55.93
N ILE A 43 51.21 -26.75 -56.40
CA ILE A 43 50.62 -26.36 -57.67
C ILE A 43 49.23 -25.77 -57.45
N ASP A 44 49.01 -24.54 -57.91
CA ASP A 44 47.69 -23.90 -57.86
C ASP A 44 46.64 -24.69 -58.66
N GLY A 45 45.45 -24.80 -58.08
CA GLY A 45 44.27 -25.25 -58.80
C GLY A 45 43.72 -24.21 -59.78
N GLY A 46 42.77 -24.64 -60.59
CA GLY A 46 42.12 -23.83 -61.62
C GLY A 46 41.36 -22.64 -61.04
N LYS A 47 41.34 -21.52 -61.79
CA LYS A 47 40.60 -20.32 -61.39
C LYS A 47 39.08 -20.55 -61.50
N ARG A 48 38.30 -19.90 -60.63
CA ARG A 48 36.84 -19.80 -60.78
C ARG A 48 36.48 -19.00 -62.04
N TYR A 49 35.41 -19.40 -62.74
CA TYR A 49 34.87 -18.69 -63.90
C TYR A 49 33.36 -18.90 -64.04
N GLY A 50 32.75 -18.24 -65.03
CA GLY A 50 31.33 -18.30 -65.36
C GLY A 50 30.47 -17.34 -64.53
N ASP A 51 29.26 -17.09 -64.99
CA ASP A 51 28.26 -16.25 -64.31
C ASP A 51 27.43 -17.08 -63.32
N ALA A 52 27.26 -16.58 -62.10
CA ALA A 52 26.43 -17.22 -61.10
C ALA A 52 24.92 -17.05 -61.37
N ASN A 53 24.51 -15.97 -62.03
CA ASN A 53 23.10 -15.62 -62.26
C ASN A 53 22.57 -16.12 -63.61
N LEU A 54 23.46 -16.54 -64.50
CA LEU A 54 23.11 -17.20 -65.75
C LEU A 54 24.23 -18.19 -66.12
N PRO A 55 24.41 -19.27 -65.35
CA PRO A 55 25.48 -20.22 -65.60
C PRO A 55 25.19 -20.98 -66.88
N CYS A 56 26.02 -20.75 -67.90
CA CYS A 56 25.90 -21.34 -69.23
C CYS A 56 27.21 -22.05 -69.63
N GLU A 57 28.09 -22.30 -68.66
CA GLU A 57 29.40 -22.90 -68.86
C GLU A 57 29.46 -24.33 -68.36
N LEU A 58 30.28 -25.16 -69.02
CA LEU A 58 30.60 -26.52 -68.59
C LEU A 58 31.68 -26.48 -67.51
N GLY A 59 31.73 -27.50 -66.66
CA GLY A 59 32.84 -27.73 -65.73
C GLY A 59 34.15 -28.01 -66.48
N SER A 60 35.26 -27.56 -65.89
CA SER A 60 36.62 -27.82 -66.38
C SER A 60 37.21 -29.09 -65.76
N GLY A 61 38.01 -29.78 -66.57
CA GLY A 61 38.79 -30.94 -66.18
C GLY A 61 40.20 -30.60 -65.71
N SER A 62 40.88 -31.61 -65.18
CA SER A 62 42.31 -31.55 -64.85
C SER A 62 43.05 -32.55 -65.77
N GLY A 63 44.23 -32.20 -66.26
CA GLY A 63 44.94 -33.06 -67.22
C GLY A 63 46.45 -32.94 -67.13
N GLY A 64 47.13 -34.09 -67.31
CA GLY A 64 48.58 -34.18 -67.45
C GLY A 64 49.10 -33.68 -68.80
N SER A 65 50.41 -33.46 -68.91
CA SER A 65 51.07 -32.89 -70.10
C SER A 65 51.50 -33.90 -71.17
N SER A 66 51.07 -35.17 -71.09
CA SER A 66 51.48 -36.24 -72.03
C SER A 66 50.33 -37.21 -72.30
N GLU A 67 50.25 -37.74 -73.53
CA GLU A 67 49.21 -38.68 -74.03
C GLU A 67 49.07 -39.99 -73.23
N LEU A 68 49.98 -40.27 -72.29
CA LEU A 68 50.00 -41.46 -71.42
C LEU A 68 49.33 -41.27 -70.05
N VAL A 69 48.90 -40.07 -69.69
CA VAL A 69 48.30 -39.76 -68.36
C VAL A 69 46.79 -39.54 -68.50
N GLU A 70 45.98 -40.29 -67.74
CA GLU A 70 44.51 -40.15 -67.73
C GLU A 70 44.06 -38.70 -67.47
N HIS A 71 42.96 -38.29 -68.09
CA HIS A 71 42.36 -36.97 -67.89
C HIS A 71 41.12 -37.07 -66.99
N VAL A 72 40.95 -36.10 -66.09
CA VAL A 72 39.76 -36.00 -65.24
C VAL A 72 38.80 -35.00 -65.86
N ALA A 73 37.58 -35.42 -66.18
CA ALA A 73 36.57 -34.53 -66.75
C ALA A 73 35.91 -33.63 -65.68
N GLY A 74 35.62 -32.39 -66.05
CA GLY A 74 34.69 -31.56 -65.28
C GLY A 74 33.25 -32.05 -65.41
N GLY A 75 32.34 -31.51 -64.61
CA GLY A 75 30.91 -31.80 -64.70
C GLY A 75 30.28 -31.20 -65.96
N GLY A 76 29.22 -31.84 -66.46
CA GLY A 76 28.45 -31.38 -67.62
C GLY A 76 27.50 -30.22 -67.31
N MET A 77 26.59 -29.92 -68.23
CA MET A 77 25.54 -28.93 -68.03
C MET A 77 24.17 -29.59 -68.18
N ILE A 78 23.29 -29.36 -67.21
CA ILE A 78 21.90 -29.80 -67.24
C ILE A 78 21.02 -28.56 -67.28
N VAL A 79 20.23 -28.42 -68.33
CA VAL A 79 19.25 -27.34 -68.47
C VAL A 79 17.85 -27.93 -68.57
N ILE A 80 16.96 -27.51 -67.67
CA ILE A 80 15.56 -27.97 -67.66
C ILE A 80 14.64 -26.77 -67.86
N GLY A 81 13.85 -26.79 -68.93
CA GLY A 81 12.94 -25.72 -69.32
C GLY A 81 13.62 -24.58 -70.09
N SER A 82 12.89 -23.47 -70.28
CA SER A 82 13.41 -22.24 -70.89
C SER A 82 12.65 -21.01 -70.39
N MET A 83 13.20 -19.81 -70.62
CA MET A 83 12.53 -18.54 -70.29
C MET A 83 11.15 -18.38 -70.93
N LYS A 84 10.94 -18.90 -72.14
CA LYS A 84 9.65 -18.83 -72.84
C LYS A 84 8.66 -19.91 -72.38
N TRP A 85 9.18 -21.07 -71.99
CA TRP A 85 8.42 -22.25 -71.62
C TRP A 85 9.00 -22.88 -70.34
N PRO A 86 8.75 -22.26 -69.17
CA PRO A 86 9.19 -22.82 -67.89
C PRO A 86 8.32 -24.01 -67.51
N LEU A 87 8.88 -24.98 -66.77
CA LEU A 87 8.09 -26.09 -66.25
C LEU A 87 7.19 -25.59 -65.10
N SER A 88 5.94 -26.05 -65.05
CA SER A 88 5.02 -25.72 -63.96
C SER A 88 5.46 -26.29 -62.62
N ARG A 89 6.02 -27.51 -62.61
CA ARG A 89 6.52 -28.15 -61.38
C ARG A 89 7.61 -29.15 -61.71
N LEU A 90 8.69 -29.13 -60.92
CA LEU A 90 9.74 -30.13 -60.95
C LEU A 90 9.81 -30.86 -59.60
N GLU A 91 9.53 -32.15 -59.61
CA GLU A 91 9.60 -33.02 -58.43
C GLU A 91 10.77 -33.99 -58.59
N ILE A 92 11.73 -33.96 -57.65
CA ILE A 92 12.93 -34.78 -57.69
C ILE A 92 12.88 -35.80 -56.54
N HIS A 93 12.71 -37.06 -56.91
CA HIS A 93 12.72 -38.24 -56.03
C HIS A 93 13.91 -39.15 -56.38
N GLY A 94 15.13 -38.69 -56.10
CA GLY A 94 16.37 -39.32 -56.56
C GLY A 94 17.51 -38.30 -56.66
N SER A 95 18.45 -38.51 -57.58
CA SER A 95 19.60 -37.63 -57.74
C SER A 95 19.67 -36.95 -59.11
N LEU A 96 19.76 -35.61 -59.12
CA LEU A 96 20.11 -34.82 -60.30
C LEU A 96 21.53 -34.28 -60.10
N LYS A 97 22.51 -34.78 -60.87
CA LYS A 97 23.94 -34.52 -60.63
C LYS A 97 24.65 -34.07 -61.88
N ALA A 98 25.44 -33.01 -61.76
CA ALA A 98 26.44 -32.60 -62.75
C ALA A 98 27.81 -32.49 -62.05
N ASP A 99 28.17 -33.50 -61.26
CA ASP A 99 29.38 -33.51 -60.44
C ASP A 99 30.65 -33.66 -61.30
N GLY A 100 31.76 -33.14 -60.79
CA GLY A 100 33.08 -33.32 -61.37
C GLY A 100 33.60 -34.73 -61.16
N GLN A 101 34.36 -35.26 -62.12
CA GLN A 101 34.93 -36.60 -62.00
C GLN A 101 35.99 -36.62 -60.89
N SER A 102 35.97 -37.68 -60.07
CA SER A 102 37.02 -37.95 -59.08
C SER A 102 38.08 -38.86 -59.67
N GLN A 103 39.36 -38.64 -59.33
CA GLN A 103 40.43 -39.55 -59.74
C GLN A 103 40.33 -40.85 -58.91
N MET A 104 40.17 -41.99 -59.58
CA MET A 104 40.19 -43.30 -58.92
C MET A 104 41.63 -43.76 -58.63
N GLN A 105 41.80 -44.58 -57.59
CA GLN A 105 43.07 -45.21 -57.26
C GLN A 105 43.56 -46.09 -58.42
N GLN A 106 44.58 -45.66 -59.15
CA GLN A 106 45.37 -46.56 -59.98
C GLN A 106 46.51 -47.17 -59.16
N ARG A 107 46.59 -48.50 -59.14
CA ARG A 107 47.78 -49.22 -58.67
C ARG A 107 48.82 -49.19 -59.79
N PHE A 108 49.84 -48.35 -59.69
CA PHE A 108 50.98 -48.42 -60.61
C PHE A 108 51.80 -49.67 -60.27
N HIS A 109 51.78 -50.66 -61.17
CA HIS A 109 52.82 -51.69 -61.27
C HIS A 109 53.98 -51.07 -62.07
N ASP A 110 54.80 -50.25 -61.41
CA ASP A 110 56.21 -49.97 -61.72
C ASP A 110 56.66 -48.77 -60.88
N GLY A 111 57.83 -48.89 -60.23
CA GLY A 111 58.31 -48.08 -59.10
C GLY A 111 58.60 -46.59 -59.32
N THR A 112 57.95 -45.93 -60.28
CA THR A 112 58.03 -44.47 -60.49
C THR A 112 56.84 -43.78 -59.81
N SER A 113 57.07 -43.21 -58.63
CA SER A 113 56.04 -42.53 -57.83
C SER A 113 55.65 -41.18 -58.43
N MET A 114 54.68 -41.18 -59.34
CA MET A 114 54.09 -39.97 -59.95
C MET A 114 53.07 -39.32 -59.01
N GLY A 115 53.05 -37.97 -58.96
CA GLY A 115 52.04 -37.23 -58.18
C GLY A 115 50.63 -37.43 -58.72
N GLY A 116 49.63 -37.41 -57.84
CA GLY A 116 48.22 -37.65 -58.18
C GLY A 116 47.58 -36.47 -58.93
N LEU A 117 46.67 -36.76 -59.86
CA LEU A 117 45.92 -35.75 -60.61
C LEU A 117 44.90 -35.01 -59.72
N GLY A 118 44.57 -33.78 -60.08
CA GLY A 118 43.53 -33.01 -59.40
C GLY A 118 42.12 -33.48 -59.76
N GLY A 119 41.13 -33.20 -58.91
CA GLY A 119 39.73 -33.49 -59.22
C GLY A 119 39.15 -32.58 -60.30
N GLY A 120 38.17 -33.08 -61.05
CA GLY A 120 37.39 -32.28 -62.00
C GLY A 120 36.47 -31.32 -61.27
N SER A 121 36.23 -30.13 -61.82
CA SER A 121 35.29 -29.18 -61.21
C SER A 121 33.84 -29.61 -61.44
N GLY A 122 32.94 -29.20 -60.55
CA GLY A 122 31.50 -29.39 -60.73
C GLY A 122 30.98 -28.68 -61.98
N GLY A 123 29.85 -29.13 -62.50
CA GLY A 123 29.20 -28.63 -63.71
C GLY A 123 28.18 -27.52 -63.43
N THR A 124 27.20 -27.40 -64.32
CA THR A 124 26.13 -26.40 -64.22
C THR A 124 24.76 -27.07 -64.23
N ILE A 125 23.88 -26.67 -63.33
CA ILE A 125 22.46 -26.99 -63.38
C ILE A 125 21.65 -25.69 -63.47
N LEU A 126 20.87 -25.53 -64.54
CA LEU A 126 20.04 -24.36 -64.80
C LEU A 126 18.58 -24.78 -64.96
N LEU A 127 17.71 -24.27 -64.08
CA LEU A 127 16.31 -24.70 -63.97
C LEU A 127 15.36 -23.53 -64.21
N PHE A 128 14.54 -23.62 -65.25
CA PHE A 128 13.46 -22.67 -65.55
C PHE A 128 12.12 -23.27 -65.12
N ILE A 129 11.65 -22.91 -63.92
CA ILE A 129 10.54 -23.61 -63.24
C ILE A 129 9.61 -22.62 -62.50
N GLN A 130 8.36 -23.02 -62.26
CA GLN A 130 7.42 -22.29 -61.37
C GLN A 130 7.49 -22.84 -59.94
N ALA A 131 7.64 -24.15 -59.76
CA ALA A 131 7.74 -24.78 -58.45
C ALA A 131 8.73 -25.95 -58.39
N LEU A 132 9.40 -26.13 -57.24
CA LEU A 132 10.36 -27.22 -56.97
C LEU A 132 9.94 -28.03 -55.75
N ILE A 133 9.97 -29.36 -55.86
CA ILE A 133 9.93 -30.26 -54.71
C ILE A 133 11.15 -31.15 -54.75
N LEU A 134 12.04 -31.02 -53.76
CA LEU A 134 13.13 -31.96 -53.54
C LEU A 134 12.72 -32.90 -52.42
N GLY A 135 12.42 -34.16 -52.79
CA GLY A 135 11.99 -35.19 -51.85
C GLY A 135 13.02 -35.50 -50.76
N LYS A 136 12.57 -36.17 -49.68
CA LYS A 136 13.46 -36.66 -48.63
C LYS A 136 14.45 -37.67 -49.23
N HIS A 137 15.73 -37.56 -48.87
CA HIS A 137 16.84 -38.36 -49.44
C HIS A 137 17.13 -38.15 -50.93
N SER A 138 16.53 -37.14 -51.56
CA SER A 138 16.91 -36.71 -52.92
C SER A 138 18.13 -35.78 -52.88
N SER A 139 18.92 -35.75 -53.96
CA SER A 139 20.12 -34.91 -54.05
C SER A 139 20.16 -34.12 -55.36
N LEU A 140 20.35 -32.81 -55.27
CA LEU A 140 20.67 -31.93 -56.39
C LEU A 140 22.13 -31.49 -56.24
N SER A 141 23.04 -31.97 -57.10
CA SER A 141 24.48 -31.79 -56.88
C SER A 141 25.26 -31.32 -58.10
N THR A 142 26.20 -30.42 -57.86
CA THR A 142 27.26 -30.00 -58.77
C THR A 142 28.60 -30.02 -58.02
N ALA A 143 28.83 -31.05 -57.22
CA ALA A 143 30.01 -31.12 -56.36
C ALA A 143 31.30 -31.27 -57.18
N GLY A 144 32.40 -30.75 -56.64
CA GLY A 144 33.73 -30.96 -57.20
C GLY A 144 34.23 -32.39 -56.99
N GLY A 145 34.98 -32.92 -57.94
CA GLY A 145 35.61 -34.23 -57.85
C GLY A 145 36.75 -34.28 -56.84
N LYS A 146 36.99 -35.45 -56.25
CA LYS A 146 38.11 -35.68 -55.32
C LYS A 146 39.44 -35.77 -56.05
N GLY A 147 40.47 -35.17 -55.47
CA GLY A 147 41.85 -35.26 -55.94
C GLY A 147 42.47 -36.65 -55.71
N GLY A 148 43.44 -37.01 -56.53
CA GLY A 148 44.13 -38.29 -56.47
C GLY A 148 45.00 -38.46 -55.21
N PRO A 149 45.22 -39.71 -54.74
CA PRO A 149 45.77 -40.00 -53.41
C PRO A 149 47.19 -39.49 -53.15
N LEU A 150 47.97 -39.24 -54.21
CA LEU A 150 49.36 -38.80 -54.15
C LEU A 150 49.49 -37.27 -54.28
N GLY A 151 48.73 -36.51 -53.48
CA GLY A 151 48.89 -35.05 -53.41
C GLY A 151 47.92 -34.23 -54.27
N GLY A 152 46.93 -34.84 -54.93
CA GLY A 152 46.03 -34.15 -55.85
C GLY A 152 45.08 -33.17 -55.16
N GLY A 153 44.92 -31.98 -55.74
CA GLY A 153 43.96 -30.97 -55.27
C GLY A 153 42.51 -31.29 -55.63
N GLY A 154 41.56 -30.95 -54.78
CA GLY A 154 40.12 -31.17 -55.05
C GLY A 154 39.56 -30.21 -56.11
N GLY A 155 38.57 -30.66 -56.89
CA GLY A 155 37.90 -29.79 -57.87
C GLY A 155 37.01 -28.73 -57.21
N GLY A 156 36.87 -27.55 -57.80
CA GLY A 156 35.94 -26.52 -57.33
C GLY A 156 34.48 -26.95 -57.54
N GLY A 157 33.58 -26.54 -56.64
CA GLY A 157 32.15 -26.82 -56.73
C GLY A 157 31.45 -25.99 -57.80
N GLY A 158 30.49 -26.58 -58.52
CA GLY A 158 29.85 -26.02 -59.70
C GLY A 158 28.75 -24.97 -59.43
N ARG A 159 27.83 -24.78 -60.38
CA ARG A 159 26.79 -23.74 -60.28
C ARG A 159 25.40 -24.33 -60.40
N ILE A 160 24.49 -23.89 -59.54
CA ILE A 160 23.06 -24.22 -59.59
C ILE A 160 22.30 -22.90 -59.64
N HIS A 161 21.48 -22.70 -60.67
CA HIS A 161 20.64 -21.51 -60.80
C HIS A 161 19.17 -21.87 -61.00
N PHE A 162 18.31 -21.26 -60.18
CA PHE A 162 16.86 -21.36 -60.28
C PHE A 162 16.26 -20.09 -60.87
N ASP A 163 15.81 -20.15 -62.13
CA ASP A 163 15.03 -19.09 -62.76
C ASP A 163 13.54 -19.32 -62.51
N TRP A 164 13.04 -18.67 -61.46
CA TRP A 164 11.64 -18.74 -61.07
C TRP A 164 10.76 -17.95 -62.05
N SER A 165 9.73 -18.61 -62.59
CA SER A 165 8.69 -17.94 -63.38
C SER A 165 7.43 -17.71 -62.54
N ASN A 166 6.81 -16.54 -62.72
CA ASN A 166 5.53 -16.18 -62.11
C ASN A 166 5.49 -16.27 -60.56
N ILE A 167 6.40 -15.56 -59.87
CA ILE A 167 6.39 -15.49 -58.40
C ILE A 167 5.19 -14.64 -57.95
N ALA A 168 4.16 -15.29 -57.38
CA ALA A 168 3.00 -14.61 -56.81
C ALA A 168 3.41 -13.76 -55.59
N THR A 169 2.71 -12.66 -55.34
CA THR A 169 3.02 -11.71 -54.25
C THR A 169 1.79 -11.38 -53.44
N GLY A 170 1.97 -11.02 -52.15
CA GLY A 170 0.87 -10.65 -51.27
C GLY A 170 -0.04 -11.83 -50.94
N ASP A 171 -1.36 -11.62 -51.00
CA ASP A 171 -2.35 -12.62 -50.59
C ASP A 171 -2.36 -13.90 -51.44
N GLU A 172 -1.87 -13.81 -52.68
CA GLU A 172 -1.72 -14.92 -53.62
C GLU A 172 -0.40 -15.69 -53.46
N TYR A 173 0.50 -15.26 -52.55
CA TYR A 173 1.77 -15.94 -52.35
C TYR A 173 1.56 -17.39 -51.89
N VAL A 174 2.30 -18.29 -52.55
CA VAL A 174 2.42 -19.70 -52.21
C VAL A 174 3.91 -20.04 -52.25
N GLN A 175 4.35 -20.87 -51.30
CA GLN A 175 5.74 -21.34 -51.25
C GLN A 175 6.12 -22.06 -52.55
N ILE A 176 7.09 -21.51 -53.28
CA ILE A 176 7.50 -22.01 -54.61
C ILE A 176 8.48 -23.18 -54.55
N ALA A 177 9.16 -23.40 -53.41
CA ALA A 177 10.08 -24.51 -53.26
C ALA A 177 9.94 -25.21 -51.90
N ALA A 178 9.83 -26.54 -51.93
CA ALA A 178 9.89 -27.41 -50.76
C ALA A 178 11.16 -28.28 -50.86
N VAL A 179 12.21 -27.88 -50.13
CA VAL A 179 13.52 -28.53 -50.20
C VAL A 179 13.74 -29.41 -48.97
N ASN A 180 13.37 -30.69 -49.07
CA ASN A 180 13.52 -31.69 -48.00
C ASN A 180 14.73 -32.64 -48.23
N GLY A 181 15.46 -32.46 -49.34
CA GLY A 181 16.68 -33.20 -49.69
C GLY A 181 17.94 -32.32 -49.65
N THR A 182 19.05 -32.79 -50.23
CA THR A 182 20.33 -32.07 -50.23
C THR A 182 20.57 -31.30 -51.52
N VAL A 183 20.95 -30.03 -51.41
CA VAL A 183 21.48 -29.22 -52.53
C VAL A 183 22.97 -29.01 -52.26
N ASP A 184 23.82 -29.56 -53.12
CA ASP A 184 25.26 -29.64 -52.88
C ASP A 184 26.05 -29.05 -54.05
N ALA A 185 26.69 -27.91 -53.81
CA ALA A 185 27.65 -27.29 -54.72
C ALA A 185 29.04 -27.22 -54.07
N SER A 186 29.38 -28.16 -53.18
CA SER A 186 30.63 -28.15 -52.43
C SER A 186 31.86 -28.41 -53.32
N GLY A 187 33.01 -27.92 -52.88
CA GLY A 187 34.29 -28.28 -53.48
C GLY A 187 34.71 -29.70 -53.13
N GLY A 188 35.39 -30.35 -54.05
CA GLY A 188 35.94 -31.68 -53.87
C GLY A 188 37.07 -31.72 -52.84
N ALA A 189 37.26 -32.88 -52.22
CA ALA A 189 38.34 -33.09 -51.26
C ALA A 189 39.70 -33.26 -51.96
N GLY A 190 40.74 -32.61 -51.42
CA GLY A 190 42.12 -32.91 -51.78
C GLY A 190 42.63 -34.19 -51.10
N SER A 191 43.77 -34.72 -51.54
CA SER A 191 44.37 -35.91 -50.93
C SER A 191 45.90 -35.83 -50.88
N GLY A 192 46.54 -36.59 -49.99
CA GLY A 192 48.01 -36.65 -49.87
C GLY A 192 48.73 -35.32 -49.63
N GLY A 193 48.06 -34.36 -48.96
CA GLY A 193 48.55 -33.00 -48.76
C GLY A 193 47.95 -31.95 -49.70
N GLY A 194 47.19 -32.36 -50.72
CA GLY A 194 46.42 -31.45 -51.59
C GLY A 194 45.28 -30.75 -50.86
N HIS A 195 44.99 -29.51 -51.26
CA HIS A 195 43.96 -28.67 -50.66
C HIS A 195 42.56 -28.99 -51.24
N HIS A 196 41.53 -28.67 -50.46
CA HIS A 196 40.14 -28.71 -50.87
C HIS A 196 39.85 -27.66 -51.95
N GLY A 197 38.92 -27.98 -52.87
CA GLY A 197 38.35 -26.99 -53.75
C GLY A 197 37.41 -26.05 -52.99
N ASP A 198 37.25 -24.83 -53.49
CA ASP A 198 36.27 -23.90 -52.95
C ASP A 198 34.85 -24.33 -53.36
N GLU A 199 33.87 -23.90 -52.57
CA GLU A 199 32.45 -24.09 -52.87
C GLU A 199 32.02 -23.30 -54.12
N GLY A 200 31.01 -23.84 -54.77
CA GLY A 200 30.31 -23.25 -55.89
C GLY A 200 29.24 -22.24 -55.49
N THR A 201 28.29 -22.00 -56.39
CA THR A 201 27.20 -21.03 -56.14
C THR A 201 25.83 -21.65 -56.38
N VAL A 202 24.92 -21.44 -55.43
CA VAL A 202 23.49 -21.74 -55.56
C VAL A 202 22.72 -20.42 -55.57
N THR A 203 22.23 -20.02 -56.73
CA THR A 203 21.57 -18.72 -56.94
C THR A 203 20.14 -18.90 -57.44
N GLY A 204 19.34 -17.86 -57.28
CA GLY A 204 17.97 -17.82 -57.78
C GLY A 204 17.66 -16.44 -58.34
N LYS A 205 16.59 -16.35 -59.11
CA LYS A 205 16.08 -15.07 -59.62
C LYS A 205 15.81 -14.08 -58.48
N ALA A 206 16.00 -12.79 -58.76
CA ALA A 206 15.71 -11.72 -57.80
C ALA A 206 14.25 -11.79 -57.34
N CYS A 207 14.04 -11.93 -56.03
CA CYS A 207 12.70 -12.02 -55.48
C CYS A 207 11.98 -10.66 -55.47
N PRO A 208 10.64 -10.66 -55.61
CA PRO A 208 9.84 -9.46 -55.46
C PRO A 208 9.80 -8.97 -54.00
N LYS A 209 9.17 -7.82 -53.80
CA LYS A 209 8.99 -7.18 -52.48
C LYS A 209 8.36 -8.17 -51.48
N GLY A 210 8.79 -8.13 -50.22
CA GLY A 210 8.32 -9.03 -49.14
C GLY A 210 8.98 -10.41 -49.07
N LEU A 211 9.69 -10.85 -50.12
CA LEU A 211 10.31 -12.18 -50.20
C LEU A 211 11.83 -12.12 -50.26
N TYR A 212 12.56 -13.13 -49.78
CA TYR A 212 14.03 -13.18 -49.80
C TYR A 212 14.58 -14.61 -49.97
N GLY A 213 15.89 -14.70 -50.20
CA GLY A 213 16.63 -15.95 -50.37
C GLY A 213 16.51 -16.55 -51.77
N THR A 214 17.23 -17.65 -52.00
CA THR A 214 17.25 -18.37 -53.28
C THR A 214 15.87 -18.89 -53.70
N PHE A 215 15.01 -19.20 -52.73
CA PHE A 215 13.68 -19.79 -52.92
C PHE A 215 12.53 -18.78 -52.74
N CYS A 216 12.82 -17.49 -52.59
CA CYS A 216 11.83 -16.44 -52.35
C CYS A 216 10.84 -16.77 -51.21
N ASN A 217 11.39 -17.02 -50.03
CA ASN A 217 10.64 -17.21 -48.78
C ASN A 217 10.17 -15.85 -48.23
N GLU A 218 9.09 -15.85 -47.45
CA GLU A 218 8.58 -14.64 -46.79
C GLU A 218 9.60 -14.07 -45.78
N CYS A 219 9.80 -12.75 -45.77
CA CYS A 219 10.61 -12.08 -44.75
C CYS A 219 10.07 -12.39 -43.33
N PRO A 220 10.94 -12.52 -42.31
CA PRO A 220 10.53 -12.79 -40.93
C PRO A 220 9.53 -11.76 -40.38
N VAL A 221 8.64 -12.20 -39.47
CA VAL A 221 7.69 -11.31 -38.79
C VAL A 221 8.43 -10.19 -38.05
N GLY A 222 7.98 -8.95 -38.21
CA GLY A 222 8.66 -7.76 -37.67
C GLY A 222 9.72 -7.17 -38.60
N THR A 223 9.85 -7.69 -39.83
CA THR A 223 10.67 -7.11 -40.90
C THR A 223 9.83 -6.81 -42.15
N TYR A 224 10.29 -5.86 -42.96
CA TYR A 224 9.68 -5.49 -44.24
C TYR A 224 10.74 -5.43 -45.34
N LYS A 225 10.28 -5.56 -46.59
CA LYS A 225 11.12 -5.40 -47.77
C LYS A 225 10.35 -4.76 -48.91
N ASP A 226 10.82 -3.60 -49.37
CA ASP A 226 10.18 -2.73 -50.36
C ASP A 226 10.91 -2.70 -51.72
N VAL A 227 12.05 -3.38 -51.82
CA VAL A 227 12.90 -3.46 -53.02
C VAL A 227 12.96 -4.89 -53.59
N PHE A 228 13.28 -5.01 -54.88
CA PHE A 228 13.58 -6.29 -55.52
C PHE A 228 14.99 -6.77 -55.15
N GLY A 229 15.17 -8.08 -54.99
CA GLY A 229 16.45 -8.72 -54.70
C GLY A 229 16.27 -10.03 -53.95
N SER A 230 17.34 -10.76 -53.66
CA SER A 230 17.25 -12.04 -52.93
C SER A 230 18.09 -12.07 -51.66
N ASP A 231 18.83 -10.99 -51.35
CA ASP A 231 19.68 -10.95 -50.17
C ASP A 231 18.85 -10.88 -48.88
N PRO A 232 19.18 -11.68 -47.84
CA PRO A 232 18.49 -11.65 -46.55
C PRO A 232 18.58 -10.30 -45.83
N SER A 233 19.64 -9.53 -46.07
CA SER A 233 19.85 -8.19 -45.50
C SER A 233 18.85 -7.14 -45.99
N LEU A 234 18.10 -7.44 -47.06
CA LEU A 234 17.06 -6.55 -47.58
C LEU A 234 15.76 -6.61 -46.75
N CYS A 235 15.60 -7.61 -45.88
CA CYS A 235 14.51 -7.63 -44.90
C CYS A 235 14.89 -6.72 -43.72
N ALA A 236 14.49 -5.45 -43.79
CA ALA A 236 14.78 -4.44 -42.77
C ALA A 236 13.77 -4.53 -41.62
N PRO A 237 14.15 -4.23 -40.36
CA PRO A 237 13.21 -4.17 -39.25
C PRO A 237 12.16 -3.06 -39.49
N CYS A 238 10.90 -3.33 -39.16
CA CYS A 238 9.82 -2.35 -39.32
C CYS A 238 10.08 -1.08 -38.50
N ARG A 239 9.76 0.11 -39.05
CA ARG A 239 10.06 1.40 -38.38
C ARG A 239 9.18 1.61 -37.14
N ILE A 240 9.84 1.89 -36.02
CA ILE A 240 9.30 1.97 -34.64
C ILE A 240 8.69 3.36 -34.36
N ASN A 241 7.75 3.82 -35.19
CA ASN A 241 7.04 5.06 -34.87
C ASN A 241 5.74 4.79 -34.07
N PHE A 242 5.23 3.56 -34.13
CA PHE A 242 3.91 3.20 -33.60
C PHE A 242 3.83 1.76 -33.06
N HIS A 243 4.93 1.12 -32.67
CA HIS A 243 4.83 -0.16 -31.98
C HIS A 243 4.73 0.10 -30.48
N PRO A 244 3.52 0.15 -29.90
CA PRO A 244 3.41 0.24 -28.46
C PRO A 244 4.03 -1.00 -27.83
N ASN A 245 4.65 -0.83 -26.66
CA ASN A 245 5.36 -1.91 -25.96
C ASN A 245 4.46 -3.09 -25.58
N ARG A 246 3.13 -2.90 -25.64
CA ARG A 246 2.10 -3.92 -25.40
C ARG A 246 1.45 -4.48 -26.69
N ALA A 247 2.20 -4.54 -27.79
CA ALA A 247 1.77 -5.11 -29.06
C ALA A 247 2.71 -6.20 -29.59
N ASP A 248 2.17 -7.05 -30.46
CA ASP A 248 2.90 -8.04 -31.25
C ASP A 248 2.58 -7.84 -32.74
N PHE A 249 3.61 -7.97 -33.59
CA PHE A 249 3.44 -7.95 -35.05
C PHE A 249 2.62 -9.14 -35.54
N ILE A 250 1.76 -8.88 -36.52
CA ILE A 250 0.88 -9.89 -37.13
C ILE A 250 1.62 -10.55 -38.30
N TYR A 251 1.42 -11.86 -38.46
CA TYR A 251 1.87 -12.58 -39.65
C TYR A 251 1.12 -12.09 -40.90
N VAL A 252 1.86 -11.72 -41.94
CA VAL A 252 1.33 -11.29 -43.24
C VAL A 252 1.81 -12.26 -44.31
N ARG A 253 0.88 -12.86 -45.04
CA ARG A 253 1.18 -13.72 -46.18
C ARG A 253 1.92 -12.92 -47.27
N GLY A 254 2.98 -13.49 -47.82
CA GLY A 254 3.86 -12.83 -48.80
C GLY A 254 4.86 -11.83 -48.19
N GLY A 255 4.90 -11.70 -46.86
CA GLY A 255 5.77 -10.77 -46.14
C GLY A 255 5.33 -9.31 -46.21
N ALA A 256 5.77 -8.49 -45.26
CA ALA A 256 5.44 -7.07 -45.25
C ALA A 256 6.23 -6.30 -46.32
N THR A 257 5.51 -5.53 -47.15
CA THR A 257 6.10 -4.72 -48.23
C THR A 257 6.31 -3.25 -47.85
N GLN A 258 5.73 -2.82 -46.73
CA GLN A 258 5.76 -1.45 -46.25
C GLN A 258 6.50 -1.35 -44.91
N PRO A 259 7.13 -0.20 -44.60
CA PRO A 259 7.85 0.02 -43.34
C PRO A 259 6.95 -0.04 -42.09
N SER A 260 5.65 0.19 -42.25
CA SER A 260 4.63 0.09 -41.20
C SER A 260 3.98 -1.29 -41.22
N CYS A 261 4.47 -2.19 -40.38
CA CYS A 261 3.95 -3.55 -40.28
C CYS A 261 2.68 -3.61 -39.40
N PRO A 262 1.69 -4.44 -39.75
CA PRO A 262 0.48 -4.59 -38.97
C PRO A 262 0.79 -5.27 -37.62
N TYR A 263 0.12 -4.84 -36.56
CA TYR A 263 0.28 -5.33 -35.19
C TYR A 263 -1.07 -5.43 -34.49
N HIS A 264 -1.12 -6.20 -33.40
CA HIS A 264 -2.25 -6.28 -32.48
C HIS A 264 -1.76 -6.14 -31.05
N CYS A 265 -2.63 -5.70 -30.14
CA CYS A 265 -2.31 -5.67 -28.71
C CYS A 265 -2.30 -7.09 -28.13
N PHE A 266 -1.48 -7.35 -27.11
CA PHE A 266 -1.40 -8.66 -26.44
C PHE A 266 -2.74 -9.22 -25.94
N SER A 267 -3.69 -8.34 -25.65
CA SER A 267 -5.01 -8.68 -25.15
C SER A 267 -6.04 -7.67 -25.65
N GLU A 268 -7.28 -8.13 -25.84
CA GLU A 268 -8.45 -7.30 -26.15
C GLU A 268 -8.74 -6.23 -25.09
N LYS A 269 -8.16 -6.35 -23.89
CA LYS A 269 -8.27 -5.35 -22.81
C LYS A 269 -7.61 -4.02 -23.15
N TYR A 270 -6.65 -4.01 -24.06
CA TYR A 270 -5.93 -2.80 -24.47
C TYR A 270 -6.51 -2.25 -25.77
N LYS A 271 -6.67 -0.92 -25.85
CA LYS A 271 -7.26 -0.31 -27.04
C LYS A 271 -6.21 0.09 -28.08
N MET A 272 -6.43 -0.35 -29.31
CA MET A 272 -5.72 0.08 -30.52
C MET A 272 -5.90 1.61 -30.72
N PRO A 273 -4.91 2.37 -31.24
CA PRO A 273 -3.62 1.93 -31.78
C PRO A 273 -2.46 1.92 -30.78
N LYS A 274 -2.55 2.59 -29.63
CA LYS A 274 -1.42 2.70 -28.69
C LYS A 274 -1.39 1.60 -27.62
N CYS A 275 -2.35 0.68 -27.62
CA CYS A 275 -2.49 -0.39 -26.63
C CYS A 275 -2.48 0.13 -25.17
N TYR A 276 -3.14 1.27 -24.97
CA TYR A 276 -3.29 1.88 -23.64
C TYR A 276 -4.37 1.18 -22.83
N THR A 277 -4.22 1.24 -21.51
CA THR A 277 -5.32 0.93 -20.59
C THR A 277 -6.39 2.02 -20.66
N PRO A 278 -7.66 1.74 -20.32
CA PRO A 278 -8.70 2.77 -20.26
C PRO A 278 -8.37 3.95 -19.34
N PHE A 279 -7.59 3.72 -18.27
CA PHE A 279 -7.12 4.78 -17.38
C PHE A 279 -6.03 5.65 -18.03
N GLU A 280 -5.06 5.05 -18.72
CA GLU A 280 -4.06 5.79 -19.50
C GLU A 280 -4.72 6.58 -20.64
N GLU A 281 -5.72 6.00 -21.31
CA GLU A 281 -6.51 6.67 -22.34
C GLU A 281 -7.17 7.93 -21.78
N LEU A 282 -7.83 7.86 -20.62
CA LEU A 282 -8.41 9.02 -19.93
C LEU A 282 -7.35 10.11 -19.70
N ILE A 283 -6.20 9.76 -19.14
CA ILE A 283 -5.12 10.71 -18.86
C ILE A 283 -4.63 11.39 -20.15
N TYR A 284 -4.40 10.62 -21.20
CA TYR A 284 -3.90 11.14 -22.47
C TYR A 284 -4.97 11.90 -23.28
N SER A 285 -6.26 11.60 -23.09
CA SER A 285 -7.36 12.40 -23.65
C SER A 285 -7.38 13.83 -23.12
N PHE A 286 -6.96 14.05 -21.86
CA PHE A 286 -6.83 15.38 -21.26
C PHE A 286 -5.48 16.07 -21.51
N GLY A 287 -4.68 15.57 -22.48
CA GLY A 287 -3.39 16.15 -22.83
C GLY A 287 -2.20 15.61 -22.02
N GLY A 288 -2.39 14.51 -21.29
CA GLY A 288 -1.33 13.79 -20.59
C GLY A 288 -1.34 13.95 -19.06
N PRO A 289 -0.43 13.25 -18.35
CA PRO A 289 -0.44 13.15 -16.88
C PRO A 289 -0.41 14.49 -16.15
N TRP A 290 0.41 15.43 -16.65
CA TRP A 290 0.57 16.75 -16.03
C TRP A 290 -0.70 17.60 -16.15
N LEU A 291 -1.24 17.76 -17.36
CA LEU A 291 -2.45 18.55 -17.58
C LEU A 291 -3.65 17.94 -16.85
N PHE A 292 -3.82 16.62 -16.90
CA PHE A 292 -4.86 15.92 -16.13
C PHE A 292 -4.72 16.20 -14.63
N SER A 293 -3.51 16.11 -14.07
CA SER A 293 -3.28 16.39 -12.65
C SER A 293 -3.57 17.85 -12.27
N PHE A 294 -3.22 18.82 -13.11
CA PHE A 294 -3.52 20.24 -12.87
C PHE A 294 -5.03 20.52 -12.92
N ILE A 295 -5.73 19.99 -13.91
CA ILE A 295 -7.19 20.13 -14.04
C ILE A 295 -7.87 19.48 -12.84
N LEU A 296 -7.43 18.28 -12.46
CA LEU A 296 -7.98 17.59 -11.30
C LEU A 296 -7.75 18.40 -10.01
N PHE A 297 -6.53 18.90 -9.78
CA PHE A 297 -6.24 19.72 -8.60
C PHE A 297 -7.10 21.00 -8.54
N PHE A 298 -7.21 21.73 -9.66
CA PHE A 298 -8.02 22.95 -9.71
C PHE A 298 -9.51 22.66 -9.50
N SER A 299 -10.03 21.59 -10.09
CA SER A 299 -11.43 21.18 -9.89
C SER A 299 -11.72 20.75 -8.44
N LEU A 300 -10.79 20.03 -7.80
CA LEU A 300 -10.87 19.66 -6.38
C LEU A 300 -10.84 20.90 -5.47
N LEU A 301 -9.96 21.87 -5.76
CA LEU A 301 -9.89 23.12 -5.02
C LEU A 301 -11.18 23.93 -5.13
N LEU A 302 -11.70 24.08 -6.36
CA LEU A 302 -12.96 24.79 -6.61
C LEU A 302 -14.13 24.12 -5.89
N LEU A 303 -14.21 22.79 -5.92
CA LEU A 303 -15.23 22.03 -5.22
C LEU A 303 -15.08 22.14 -3.69
N ALA A 304 -13.85 22.16 -3.16
CA ALA A 304 -13.61 22.36 -1.73
C ALA A 304 -14.02 23.77 -1.26
N VAL A 305 -13.73 24.81 -2.07
CA VAL A 305 -14.21 26.18 -1.80
C VAL A 305 -15.72 26.24 -1.86
N LEU A 306 -16.35 25.60 -2.85
CA LEU A 306 -17.81 25.51 -2.94
C LEU A 306 -18.40 24.83 -1.69
N LEU A 307 -17.84 23.71 -1.23
CA LEU A 307 -18.26 23.04 0.00
C LEU A 307 -18.12 23.94 1.23
N SER A 308 -17.03 24.71 1.32
CA SER A 308 -16.82 25.68 2.40
C SER A 308 -17.86 26.80 2.38
N VAL A 309 -18.18 27.36 1.20
CA VAL A 309 -19.23 28.39 1.03
C VAL A 309 -20.62 27.82 1.35
N LEU A 310 -20.94 26.62 0.84
CA LEU A 310 -22.18 25.92 1.15
C LEU A 310 -22.30 25.68 2.64
N ARG A 311 -21.23 25.27 3.32
CA ARG A 311 -21.22 25.10 4.77
C ARG A 311 -21.50 26.42 5.47
N ILE A 312 -20.83 27.52 5.13
CA ILE A 312 -21.10 28.83 5.75
C ILE A 312 -22.58 29.19 5.60
N LYS A 313 -23.16 28.94 4.42
CA LYS A 313 -24.58 29.18 4.13
C LYS A 313 -25.53 28.25 4.89
N PHE A 314 -25.21 26.95 4.99
CA PHE A 314 -26.05 25.94 5.64
C PHE A 314 -25.85 25.84 7.14
N VAL A 315 -24.72 26.25 7.69
CA VAL A 315 -24.42 26.20 9.13
C VAL A 315 -24.73 27.54 9.80
N GLY A 316 -24.74 28.64 9.05
CA GLY A 316 -25.10 29.98 9.50
C GLY A 316 -23.96 30.67 10.26
N PRO A 317 -23.83 32.02 10.16
CA PRO A 317 -22.81 32.80 10.86
C PRO A 317 -23.13 33.06 12.35
N ASP A 318 -24.30 32.65 12.86
CA ASP A 318 -24.78 32.98 14.21
C ASP A 318 -23.94 32.41 15.37
N PHE A 319 -22.92 31.59 15.09
CA PHE A 319 -22.01 31.06 16.10
C PHE A 319 -20.73 31.89 16.30
N ALA A 320 -20.30 32.67 15.31
CA ALA A 320 -19.07 33.48 15.44
C ALA A 320 -19.29 34.69 16.38
N TYR A 321 -20.51 35.22 16.44
CA TYR A 321 -20.87 36.32 17.35
C TYR A 321 -21.07 35.89 18.81
N GLN A 322 -21.28 34.59 19.08
CA GLN A 322 -21.37 34.08 20.45
C GLN A 322 -19.99 33.83 21.09
N ALA A 323 -18.92 33.80 20.28
CA ALA A 323 -17.54 33.63 20.76
C ALA A 323 -16.91 34.94 21.28
N SER A 324 -17.45 36.11 20.93
CA SER A 324 -16.96 37.41 21.38
C SER A 324 -17.81 38.07 22.49
N SER A 325 -19.00 37.54 22.79
CA SER A 325 -19.89 38.06 23.83
C SER A 325 -19.90 37.25 25.14
N SER A 326 -18.95 36.33 25.35
CA SER A 326 -18.87 35.51 26.56
C SER A 326 -18.20 36.21 27.77
N ILE A 327 -18.09 37.54 27.77
CA ILE A 327 -17.65 38.32 28.94
C ILE A 327 -18.78 38.48 29.98
N GLN A 328 -20.03 38.11 29.67
CA GLN A 328 -21.08 37.96 30.68
C GLN A 328 -21.43 36.48 30.86
N ALA A 329 -20.68 35.82 31.74
CA ALA A 329 -20.92 34.46 32.18
C ALA A 329 -22.19 34.36 33.04
N HIS A 330 -23.35 34.16 32.39
CA HIS A 330 -24.39 33.31 32.96
C HIS A 330 -24.15 31.86 32.52
N GLY A 331 -24.43 30.92 33.42
CA GLY A 331 -23.92 29.54 33.42
C GLY A 331 -24.30 28.65 32.23
N PRO A 332 -23.82 27.40 32.22
CA PRO A 332 -24.00 26.49 31.09
C PRO A 332 -25.45 25.99 31.03
N ASP A 333 -26.17 26.39 29.97
CA ASP A 333 -27.46 25.82 29.59
C ASP A 333 -27.30 24.34 29.19
N PRO A 334 -28.02 23.40 29.83
CA PRO A 334 -28.32 22.10 29.23
C PRO A 334 -29.43 22.27 28.18
N PHE A 335 -29.34 21.49 27.09
CA PHE A 335 -30.30 21.38 25.98
C PHE A 335 -31.79 21.63 26.34
N PRO A 336 -32.59 22.20 25.41
CA PRO A 336 -34.03 22.34 25.60
C PRO A 336 -34.68 20.96 25.44
N TYR A 337 -35.03 20.33 26.56
CA TYR A 337 -36.09 19.34 26.57
C TYR A 337 -37.40 20.11 26.53
N LEU A 338 -38.30 19.80 25.59
CA LEU A 338 -39.69 20.24 25.67
C LEU A 338 -40.30 19.60 26.93
N LEU A 339 -40.23 20.33 28.04
CA LEU A 339 -40.88 20.00 29.29
C LEU A 339 -41.87 21.13 29.60
N SER A 340 -43.13 20.70 29.61
CA SER A 340 -44.33 21.34 30.13
C SER A 340 -44.10 22.54 31.07
N LEU A 341 -44.93 23.56 30.91
CA LEU A 341 -45.10 24.84 31.65
C LEU A 341 -45.25 24.74 33.20
N ALA A 342 -44.75 23.70 33.86
CA ALA A 342 -44.88 23.47 35.30
C ALA A 342 -43.60 23.77 36.11
N GLU A 343 -42.43 23.96 35.49
CA GLU A 343 -41.20 24.35 36.21
C GLU A 343 -41.00 25.86 36.19
N VAL A 344 -41.67 26.54 37.12
CA VAL A 344 -41.36 27.92 37.50
C VAL A 344 -39.94 27.95 38.11
N PRO A 345 -39.02 28.81 37.63
CA PRO A 345 -37.67 28.91 38.18
C PRO A 345 -37.71 29.69 39.50
N GLY A 346 -37.79 28.97 40.62
CA GLY A 346 -37.75 29.54 41.96
C GLY A 346 -37.16 28.54 42.96
N THR A 347 -36.18 29.00 43.74
CA THR A 347 -35.70 28.46 45.05
C THR A 347 -35.25 26.99 45.18
N SER A 348 -35.61 26.06 44.30
CA SER A 348 -35.32 24.62 44.43
C SER A 348 -33.85 24.24 44.19
N ARG A 349 -33.12 25.01 43.38
CA ARG A 349 -31.75 24.67 42.93
C ARG A 349 -30.68 24.77 44.04
N ALA A 350 -30.88 25.62 45.04
CA ALA A 350 -29.97 25.74 46.18
C ALA A 350 -30.26 24.67 47.26
N GLU A 351 -31.52 24.28 47.45
CA GLU A 351 -31.93 23.24 48.41
C GLU A 351 -31.36 21.86 48.07
N GLU A 352 -31.20 21.53 46.79
CA GLU A 352 -30.62 20.24 46.35
C GLU A 352 -29.15 20.08 46.76
N THR A 353 -28.34 21.16 46.73
CA THR A 353 -26.94 21.10 47.17
C THR A 353 -26.79 20.95 48.68
N HIS A 354 -27.70 21.53 49.46
CA HIS A 354 -27.67 21.41 50.93
C HIS A 354 -28.20 20.06 51.43
N SER A 355 -29.02 19.36 50.63
CA SER A 355 -29.57 18.04 50.97
C SER A 355 -28.72 16.87 50.50
N HIS A 356 -27.77 17.07 49.58
CA HIS A 356 -26.84 16.00 49.13
C HIS A 356 -25.94 15.49 50.27
N VAL A 357 -25.87 14.18 50.44
CA VAL A 357 -25.06 13.50 51.48
C VAL A 357 -23.76 12.96 50.90
N HIS A 358 -23.88 12.05 49.92
CA HIS A 358 -22.75 11.28 49.42
C HIS A 358 -22.98 10.85 47.97
N ARG A 359 -21.88 10.80 47.20
CA ARG A 359 -21.85 10.30 45.83
C ARG A 359 -21.11 8.98 45.80
N MET A 360 -21.79 7.92 45.39
CA MET A 360 -21.22 6.58 45.25
C MET A 360 -20.98 6.28 43.77
N TYR A 361 -19.73 6.00 43.38
CA TYR A 361 -19.36 5.67 42.00
C TYR A 361 -19.51 4.18 41.73
N PHE A 362 -19.98 3.83 40.52
CA PHE A 362 -19.96 2.47 40.03
C PHE A 362 -18.53 2.03 39.68
N MET A 363 -18.21 0.79 40.06
CA MET A 363 -16.95 0.13 39.73
C MET A 363 -17.01 -0.47 38.33
N GLY A 364 -15.84 -0.60 37.70
CA GLY A 364 -15.66 -1.25 36.40
C GLY A 364 -15.64 -0.28 35.19
N PRO A 365 -15.09 -0.72 34.05
CA PRO A 365 -14.89 0.10 32.85
C PRO A 365 -16.11 0.20 31.91
N ASN A 366 -17.27 -0.30 32.33
CA ASN A 366 -18.48 -0.38 31.51
C ASN A 366 -18.28 -1.10 30.16
N THR A 367 -17.76 -2.33 30.22
CA THR A 367 -17.59 -3.18 29.04
C THR A 367 -18.51 -4.39 29.11
N PHE A 368 -18.77 -5.05 27.97
CA PHE A 368 -19.59 -6.28 27.96
C PHE A 368 -19.03 -7.40 28.83
N ARG A 369 -17.71 -7.41 29.10
CA ARG A 369 -17.07 -8.37 30.01
C ARG A 369 -17.17 -7.97 31.48
N GLU A 370 -17.16 -6.66 31.75
CA GLU A 370 -17.17 -6.11 33.10
C GLU A 370 -18.12 -4.90 33.11
N PRO A 371 -19.42 -5.13 33.37
CA PRO A 371 -20.42 -4.07 33.48
C PRO A 371 -20.21 -3.25 34.76
N TRP A 372 -20.92 -2.13 34.84
CA TRP A 372 -20.98 -1.35 36.07
C TRP A 372 -21.55 -2.17 37.21
N HIS A 373 -20.93 -2.08 38.37
CA HIS A 373 -21.42 -2.70 39.60
C HIS A 373 -21.04 -1.87 40.82
N LEU A 374 -21.83 -1.98 41.89
CA LEU A 374 -21.55 -1.36 43.17
C LEU A 374 -21.07 -2.40 44.19
N PRO A 375 -20.15 -2.03 45.10
CA PRO A 375 -19.70 -2.91 46.17
C PRO A 375 -20.82 -3.20 47.19
N TYR A 376 -20.76 -4.41 47.77
CA TYR A 376 -21.55 -4.74 48.96
C TYR A 376 -21.06 -3.96 50.17
N SER A 377 -22.00 -3.67 51.07
CA SER A 377 -21.85 -2.83 52.26
C SER A 377 -21.88 -1.31 52.00
N PRO A 378 -22.69 -0.56 52.76
CA PRO A 378 -22.76 0.90 52.63
C PRO A 378 -21.47 1.58 53.14
N PRO A 379 -20.96 2.62 52.45
CA PRO A 379 -19.90 3.48 52.97
C PRO A 379 -20.23 4.12 54.32
N ASP A 380 -19.21 4.41 55.12
CA ASP A 380 -19.34 5.04 56.45
C ASP A 380 -20.14 6.36 56.40
N ALA A 381 -20.11 7.06 55.27
CA ALA A 381 -20.84 8.30 55.03
C ALA A 381 -22.36 8.12 54.93
N ILE A 382 -22.85 6.95 54.47
CA ILE A 382 -24.29 6.69 54.26
C ILE A 382 -24.86 5.63 55.21
N ILE A 383 -24.03 4.94 56.00
CA ILE A 383 -24.46 3.90 56.93
C ILE A 383 -25.54 4.37 57.92
N ARG A 384 -25.58 5.67 58.22
CA ARG A 384 -26.58 6.28 59.13
C ARG A 384 -27.93 6.53 58.47
N ILE A 385 -28.00 6.68 57.14
CA ILE A 385 -29.22 7.00 56.39
C ILE A 385 -29.85 5.77 55.72
N VAL A 386 -29.14 4.64 55.66
CA VAL A 386 -29.59 3.41 54.97
C VAL A 386 -29.72 2.22 55.95
N TYR A 387 -30.65 1.31 55.68
CA TYR A 387 -30.69 -0.03 56.28
C TYR A 387 -29.74 -0.97 55.52
N GLU A 388 -28.77 -1.57 56.21
CA GLU A 388 -27.72 -2.38 55.57
C GLU A 388 -28.26 -3.56 54.76
N ASP A 389 -29.21 -4.31 55.30
CA ASP A 389 -29.78 -5.48 54.61
C ASP A 389 -30.57 -5.08 53.35
N ALA A 390 -31.39 -4.03 53.45
CA ALA A 390 -32.16 -3.52 52.32
C ALA A 390 -31.26 -2.86 51.27
N PHE A 391 -30.15 -2.26 51.70
CA PHE A 391 -29.12 -1.76 50.80
C PHE A 391 -28.49 -2.89 49.99
N ASN A 392 -28.08 -3.99 50.62
CA ASN A 392 -27.46 -5.09 49.90
C ASN A 392 -28.41 -5.73 48.87
N ARG A 393 -29.72 -5.84 49.17
CA ARG A 393 -30.73 -6.27 48.17
C ARG A 393 -30.86 -5.31 47.01
N PHE A 394 -30.88 -4.00 47.29
CA PHE A 394 -30.85 -2.99 46.24
C PHE A 394 -29.59 -3.11 45.37
N ILE A 395 -28.44 -3.44 45.96
CA ILE A 395 -27.19 -3.65 45.22
C ILE A 395 -27.29 -4.89 44.32
N ASP A 396 -27.90 -5.98 44.76
CA ASP A 396 -28.17 -7.16 43.92
C ASP A 396 -29.01 -6.79 42.69
N GLU A 397 -30.11 -6.08 42.92
CA GLU A 397 -31.04 -5.69 41.87
C GLU A 397 -30.41 -4.70 40.88
N ILE A 398 -29.75 -3.64 41.37
CA ILE A 398 -29.15 -2.63 40.49
C ILE A 398 -27.95 -3.18 39.71
N ASN A 399 -27.15 -4.07 40.30
CA ASN A 399 -26.07 -4.75 39.60
C ASN A 399 -26.62 -5.68 38.51
N SER A 400 -27.78 -6.32 38.74
CA SER A 400 -28.47 -7.11 37.72
C SER A 400 -29.00 -6.25 36.56
N VAL A 401 -29.54 -5.05 36.85
CA VAL A 401 -29.99 -4.09 35.84
C VAL A 401 -28.82 -3.56 35.03
N ALA A 402 -27.66 -3.35 35.67
CA ALA A 402 -26.44 -2.87 35.05
C ALA A 402 -25.74 -3.92 34.13
N ALA A 403 -26.03 -5.21 34.31
CA ALA A 403 -25.44 -6.28 33.50
C ALA A 403 -25.89 -6.22 32.03
N TYR A 404 -24.99 -6.61 31.11
CA TYR A 404 -25.29 -6.70 29.68
C TYR A 404 -25.80 -8.09 29.31
N GLU A 405 -26.64 -8.17 28.29
CA GLU A 405 -27.07 -9.44 27.73
C GLU A 405 -25.98 -10.01 26.81
N TRP A 406 -25.90 -11.34 26.70
CA TRP A 406 -24.82 -12.01 25.96
C TRP A 406 -24.79 -11.62 24.48
N TRP A 407 -25.96 -11.47 23.85
CA TRP A 407 -26.07 -11.16 22.42
C TRP A 407 -25.62 -9.74 22.09
N GLU A 408 -25.73 -8.78 23.03
CA GLU A 408 -25.25 -7.40 22.84
C GLU A 408 -23.73 -7.39 22.63
N GLY A 409 -23.02 -8.25 23.38
CA GLY A 409 -21.59 -8.49 23.22
C GLY A 409 -21.26 -9.23 21.93
N SER A 410 -22.05 -10.23 21.53
CA SER A 410 -21.84 -10.96 20.26
C SER A 410 -21.96 -10.05 19.03
N VAL A 411 -22.97 -9.17 18.99
CA VAL A 411 -23.13 -8.18 17.91
C VAL A 411 -21.93 -7.24 17.87
N HIS A 412 -21.44 -6.77 19.02
CA HIS A 412 -20.24 -5.96 19.09
C HIS A 412 -19.01 -6.68 18.54
N SER A 413 -18.80 -7.96 18.89
CA SER A 413 -17.67 -8.75 18.40
C SER A 413 -17.70 -8.94 16.89
N ILE A 414 -18.87 -9.21 16.29
CA ILE A 414 -19.02 -9.33 14.83
C ILE A 414 -18.72 -8.00 14.15
N LEU A 415 -19.31 -6.90 14.64
CA LEU A 415 -19.08 -5.57 14.09
C LEU A 415 -17.63 -5.12 14.27
N ALA A 416 -16.94 -5.52 15.34
CA ALA A 416 -15.54 -5.13 15.57
C ALA A 416 -14.61 -5.67 14.47
N VAL A 417 -14.95 -6.81 13.86
CA VAL A 417 -14.21 -7.40 12.74
C VAL A 417 -14.61 -6.76 11.41
N LEU A 418 -15.91 -6.57 11.15
CA LEU A 418 -16.42 -6.11 9.85
C LEU A 418 -16.35 -4.58 9.66
N ALA A 419 -16.59 -3.82 10.74
CA ALA A 419 -16.70 -2.37 10.73
C ALA A 419 -16.51 -1.81 12.16
N TYR A 420 -15.26 -1.67 12.59
CA TYR A 420 -14.91 -1.15 13.92
C TYR A 420 -15.65 0.15 14.33
N PRO A 421 -15.83 1.16 13.45
CA PRO A 421 -16.57 2.39 13.83
C PRO A 421 -18.04 2.13 14.15
N CYS A 422 -18.67 1.16 13.46
CA CYS A 422 -20.03 0.70 13.76
C CYS A 422 -20.06 -0.05 15.09
N ALA A 423 -19.05 -0.89 15.37
CA ALA A 423 -18.93 -1.60 16.64
C ALA A 423 -18.86 -0.64 17.83
N TRP A 424 -18.12 0.46 17.69
CA TRP A 424 -18.05 1.50 18.71
C TRP A 424 -19.40 2.20 18.89
N SER A 425 -20.07 2.54 17.79
CA SER A 425 -21.40 3.20 17.82
C SER A 425 -22.45 2.31 18.49
N TRP A 426 -22.42 1.01 18.20
CA TRP A 426 -23.24 -0.01 18.86
C TRP A 426 -22.98 -0.05 20.37
N LYS A 427 -21.71 -0.14 20.78
CA LYS A 427 -21.32 -0.14 22.19
C LYS A 427 -21.83 1.11 22.91
N GLN A 428 -21.68 2.29 22.30
CA GLN A 428 -22.14 3.55 22.91
C GLN A 428 -23.67 3.64 22.99
N TRP A 429 -24.39 3.08 22.01
CA TRP A 429 -25.84 2.98 22.06
C TRP A 429 -26.32 2.05 23.18
N CYS A 430 -25.72 0.86 23.33
CA CYS A 430 -26.01 -0.04 24.45
C CYS A 430 -25.78 0.64 25.81
N ARG A 431 -24.66 1.38 25.96
CA ARG A 431 -24.36 2.15 27.17
C ARG A 431 -25.42 3.21 27.48
N ARG A 432 -25.90 3.94 26.47
CA ARG A 432 -26.99 4.93 26.62
C ARG A 432 -28.28 4.28 27.08
N LYS A 433 -28.67 3.16 26.45
CA LYS A 433 -29.84 2.39 26.84
C LYS A 433 -29.73 1.93 28.30
N LYS A 434 -28.53 1.49 28.71
CA LYS A 434 -28.26 1.01 30.07
C LYS A 434 -28.38 2.10 31.14
N ILE A 435 -27.79 3.28 30.93
CA ILE A 435 -27.93 4.39 31.89
C ILE A 435 -29.38 4.87 32.01
N HIS A 436 -30.11 4.95 30.89
CA HIS A 436 -31.53 5.30 30.93
C HIS A 436 -32.34 4.29 31.74
N ARG A 437 -32.06 2.99 31.58
CA ARG A 437 -32.71 1.95 32.37
C ARG A 437 -32.37 2.03 33.86
N LEU A 438 -31.12 2.34 34.22
CA LEU A 438 -30.71 2.56 35.61
C LEU A 438 -31.40 3.80 36.22
N GLN A 439 -31.54 4.87 35.45
CA GLN A 439 -32.25 6.08 35.87
C GLN A 439 -33.74 5.82 36.09
N GLU A 440 -34.38 5.08 35.18
CA GLU A 440 -35.79 4.67 35.29
C GLU A 440 -36.01 3.73 36.48
N TYR A 441 -35.09 2.78 36.69
CA TYR A 441 -35.13 1.86 37.82
C TYR A 441 -35.17 2.61 39.15
N VAL A 442 -34.20 3.51 39.38
CA VAL A 442 -34.10 4.27 40.64
C VAL A 442 -35.19 5.32 40.79
N LYS A 443 -35.70 5.89 39.69
CA LYS A 443 -36.70 6.97 39.74
C LYS A 443 -38.13 6.44 39.94
N SER A 444 -38.47 5.29 39.37
CA SER A 444 -39.87 4.84 39.29
C SER A 444 -40.12 3.38 39.66
N GLU A 445 -39.15 2.47 39.53
CA GLU A 445 -39.40 1.04 39.79
C GLU A 445 -39.01 0.64 41.22
N TYR A 446 -37.94 1.22 41.76
CA TYR A 446 -37.47 0.94 43.11
C TYR A 446 -38.14 1.83 44.17
N ASP A 447 -38.65 1.22 45.24
CA ASP A 447 -39.42 1.88 46.31
C ASP A 447 -38.57 2.66 47.34
N HIS A 448 -37.26 2.78 47.09
CA HIS A 448 -36.29 3.38 48.01
C HIS A 448 -36.30 2.75 49.42
N ALA A 449 -36.74 1.50 49.59
CA ALA A 449 -36.87 0.83 50.89
C ALA A 449 -35.58 0.82 51.72
N CYS A 450 -34.42 0.91 51.07
CA CYS A 450 -33.13 1.02 51.75
C CYS A 450 -32.98 2.30 52.58
N LEU A 451 -33.67 3.41 52.25
CA LEU A 451 -33.57 4.67 52.99
C LEU A 451 -34.37 4.64 54.30
N ARG A 452 -33.80 5.20 55.37
CA ARG A 452 -34.46 5.27 56.69
C ARG A 452 -35.59 6.30 56.72
N SER A 453 -35.42 7.47 56.09
CA SER A 453 -36.44 8.51 56.00
C SER A 453 -37.74 8.02 55.34
N CYS A 454 -38.87 8.23 56.01
CA CYS A 454 -40.20 7.97 55.45
C CYS A 454 -40.51 8.93 54.30
N ARG A 455 -40.15 10.21 54.41
CA ARG A 455 -40.38 11.21 53.37
C ARG A 455 -39.59 10.95 52.10
N SER A 456 -38.31 10.57 52.19
CA SER A 456 -37.51 10.22 51.01
C SER A 456 -38.10 9.05 50.23
N ARG A 457 -38.64 8.04 50.95
CA ARG A 457 -39.33 6.88 50.37
C ARG A 457 -40.62 7.26 49.68
N ALA A 458 -41.49 8.01 50.37
CA ALA A 458 -42.80 8.38 49.84
C ALA A 458 -42.71 9.31 48.61
N LEU A 459 -41.70 10.17 48.53
CA LEU A 459 -41.55 11.16 47.45
C LEU A 459 -40.66 10.69 46.30
N TYR A 460 -40.01 9.53 46.38
CA TYR A 460 -39.02 9.06 45.41
C TYR A 460 -37.92 10.12 45.13
N LYS A 461 -37.47 10.80 46.19
CA LYS A 461 -36.53 11.95 46.12
C LYS A 461 -35.21 11.74 46.86
N GLY A 462 -34.96 10.54 47.38
CA GLY A 462 -33.77 10.27 48.19
C GLY A 462 -32.53 9.79 47.42
N MET A 463 -32.67 9.37 46.16
CA MET A 463 -31.58 8.84 45.35
C MET A 463 -31.70 9.32 43.90
N LYS A 464 -30.56 9.60 43.25
CA LYS A 464 -30.51 9.98 41.83
C LYS A 464 -29.30 9.34 41.15
N VAL A 465 -29.50 8.81 39.95
CA VAL A 465 -28.41 8.23 39.14
C VAL A 465 -27.94 9.27 38.11
N GLY A 466 -26.63 9.53 38.11
CA GLY A 466 -25.95 10.36 37.13
C GLY A 466 -24.85 9.59 36.39
N SER A 467 -24.39 10.17 35.29
CA SER A 467 -23.28 9.61 34.51
C SER A 467 -22.48 10.72 33.84
N THR A 468 -21.21 10.43 33.57
CA THR A 468 -20.39 11.29 32.72
C THR A 468 -20.88 11.27 31.27
N PRO A 469 -20.63 12.32 30.47
CA PRO A 469 -21.17 12.43 29.09
C PRO A 469 -20.65 11.36 28.12
N ASP A 470 -19.49 10.79 28.41
CA ASP A 470 -18.89 9.68 27.67
C ASP A 470 -19.40 8.29 28.09
N LEU A 471 -20.21 8.22 29.15
CA LEU A 471 -20.83 6.99 29.69
C LEU A 471 -19.81 5.95 30.16
N MET A 472 -18.63 6.40 30.60
CA MET A 472 -17.61 5.54 31.17
C MET A 472 -17.74 5.41 32.68
N VAL A 473 -18.20 6.47 33.35
CA VAL A 473 -18.43 6.51 34.80
C VAL A 473 -19.90 6.82 35.07
N ALA A 474 -20.51 6.04 35.96
CA ALA A 474 -21.82 6.31 36.52
C ALA A 474 -21.70 6.47 38.04
N TYR A 475 -22.65 7.17 38.63
CA TYR A 475 -22.71 7.39 40.08
C TYR A 475 -24.15 7.50 40.59
N ILE A 476 -24.33 7.25 41.88
CA ILE A 476 -25.59 7.44 42.61
C ILE A 476 -25.37 8.51 43.68
N ASP A 477 -26.18 9.55 43.63
CA ASP A 477 -26.23 10.62 44.62
C ASP A 477 -27.36 10.33 45.63
N PHE A 478 -27.02 10.43 46.92
CA PHE A 478 -27.95 10.28 48.03
C PHE A 478 -28.33 11.65 48.61
N PHE A 479 -29.62 11.87 48.87
CA PHE A 479 -30.17 13.13 49.39
C PHE A 479 -30.97 12.91 50.69
N LEU A 480 -30.87 13.86 51.62
CA LEU A 480 -31.65 13.89 52.86
C LEU A 480 -33.09 14.31 52.60
N GLY A 481 -34.04 13.53 53.10
CA GLY A 481 -35.48 13.78 52.96
C GLY A 481 -36.03 14.92 53.80
N GLY A 482 -35.22 15.55 54.67
CA GLY A 482 -35.65 16.61 55.58
C GLY A 482 -36.03 16.13 56.98
N ASP A 483 -36.64 14.94 57.10
CA ASP A 483 -37.01 14.33 58.40
C ASP A 483 -35.79 14.00 59.29
N GLU A 484 -34.64 13.82 58.66
CA GLU A 484 -33.37 13.43 59.28
C GLU A 484 -32.46 14.64 59.61
N ARG A 485 -32.96 15.89 59.50
CA ARG A 485 -32.20 17.11 59.83
C ARG A 485 -31.90 17.19 61.34
N ARG A 486 -30.94 16.40 61.82
CA ARG A 486 -30.20 16.67 63.06
C ARG A 486 -29.00 17.55 62.71
N PRO A 487 -28.71 18.60 63.50
CA PRO A 487 -27.53 19.46 63.27
C PRO A 487 -26.21 18.67 63.28
N ASP A 488 -26.20 17.46 63.86
CA ASP A 488 -25.02 16.56 63.89
C ASP A 488 -24.85 15.69 62.63
N VAL A 489 -25.87 15.53 61.78
CA VAL A 489 -25.83 14.71 60.55
C VAL A 489 -25.74 15.59 59.30
N ALA A 490 -26.19 16.84 59.38
CA ALA A 490 -25.80 17.89 58.45
C ALA A 490 -24.34 18.29 58.70
N SER A 491 -23.42 17.34 58.52
CA SER A 491 -22.00 17.48 58.76
C SER A 491 -21.50 18.77 58.10
N THR A 492 -20.91 19.67 58.90
CA THR A 492 -20.14 20.81 58.44
C THR A 492 -19.30 20.40 57.24
N ILE A 493 -19.40 21.13 56.12
CA ILE A 493 -18.80 20.77 54.81
C ILE A 493 -17.32 20.34 54.91
N GLN A 494 -16.58 20.81 55.93
CA GLN A 494 -15.23 20.35 56.27
C GLN A 494 -15.08 18.84 56.49
N GLN A 495 -16.10 18.13 56.98
CA GLN A 495 -16.07 16.67 57.15
C GLN A 495 -16.21 15.89 55.83
N ARG A 496 -16.51 16.57 54.70
CA ARG A 496 -16.63 15.95 53.37
C ARG A 496 -15.29 15.81 52.63
N PHE A 497 -14.22 16.39 53.17
CA PHE A 497 -12.86 16.24 52.65
C PHE A 497 -12.09 15.21 53.48
N PRO A 498 -11.24 14.36 52.86
CA PRO A 498 -10.86 14.40 51.45
C PRO A 498 -11.93 13.83 50.51
N MET A 499 -12.09 14.45 49.33
CA MET A 499 -13.04 14.02 48.31
C MET A 499 -12.31 13.41 47.11
N CYS A 500 -12.81 12.27 46.62
CA CYS A 500 -12.31 11.62 45.42
C CYS A 500 -13.19 11.99 44.21
N ILE A 501 -12.59 12.54 43.17
CA ILE A 501 -13.26 12.84 41.90
C ILE A 501 -12.65 11.93 40.83
N ILE A 502 -13.46 11.02 40.31
CA ILE A 502 -13.05 10.02 39.33
C ILE A 502 -13.03 10.65 37.93
N PHE A 503 -12.02 10.32 37.13
CA PHE A 503 -11.97 10.73 35.73
C PHE A 503 -12.96 9.92 34.91
N GLY A 504 -13.74 10.63 34.08
CA GLY A 504 -14.38 10.02 32.93
C GLY A 504 -13.32 9.62 31.90
N GLY A 505 -13.67 8.70 31.03
CA GLY A 505 -12.80 8.19 29.96
C GLY A 505 -11.93 7.03 30.39
N ASP A 506 -11.50 6.25 29.41
CA ASP A 506 -10.50 5.19 29.55
C ASP A 506 -9.13 5.62 29.00
N GLY A 507 -8.99 6.85 28.50
CA GLY A 507 -7.75 7.31 27.85
C GLY A 507 -7.56 6.78 26.44
N SER A 508 -8.63 6.23 25.83
CA SER A 508 -8.67 5.89 24.42
C SER A 508 -8.85 7.14 23.55
N TYR A 509 -8.68 6.96 22.23
CA TYR A 509 -8.93 8.04 21.29
C TYR A 509 -10.42 8.43 21.20
N MET A 510 -11.37 7.56 21.57
CA MET A 510 -12.80 7.92 21.54
C MET A 510 -13.27 8.57 22.84
N SER A 511 -12.69 8.18 23.98
CA SER A 511 -13.04 8.66 25.31
C SER A 511 -11.77 9.06 26.08
N PRO A 512 -11.21 10.26 25.79
CA PRO A 512 -10.07 10.77 26.54
C PRO A 512 -10.41 10.97 28.02
N TYR A 513 -9.39 10.96 28.87
CA TYR A 513 -9.58 11.29 30.28
C TYR A 513 -10.08 12.73 30.45
N HIS A 514 -11.09 12.91 31.28
CA HIS A 514 -11.61 14.23 31.64
C HIS A 514 -12.24 14.21 33.04
N VAL A 515 -12.27 15.36 33.69
CA VAL A 515 -13.04 15.62 34.91
C VAL A 515 -14.36 16.26 34.50
N HIS A 516 -15.47 15.61 34.89
CA HIS A 516 -16.79 16.16 34.69
C HIS A 516 -17.16 17.09 35.85
N ASN A 517 -17.44 18.36 35.55
CA ASN A 517 -17.82 19.36 36.55
C ASN A 517 -19.34 19.54 36.55
N ASP A 518 -20.01 18.74 37.38
CA ASP A 518 -21.46 18.86 37.60
C ASP A 518 -21.81 20.12 38.40
N ILE A 519 -23.07 20.55 38.34
CA ILE A 519 -23.60 21.66 39.15
C ILE A 519 -23.30 21.44 40.65
N PHE A 520 -23.41 20.19 41.11
CA PHE A 520 -23.05 19.81 42.48
C PHE A 520 -21.58 20.13 42.81
N LEU A 521 -20.65 19.69 41.97
CA LEU A 521 -19.22 19.88 42.20
C LEU A 521 -18.84 21.37 42.11
N SER A 522 -19.42 22.08 41.14
CA SER A 522 -19.22 23.52 40.97
C SER A 522 -19.70 24.32 42.17
N ASN A 523 -20.87 23.99 42.72
CA ASN A 523 -21.41 24.66 43.91
C ASN A 523 -20.63 24.31 45.18
N LEU A 524 -20.18 23.05 45.31
CA LEU A 524 -19.38 22.61 46.46
C LEU A 524 -18.00 23.27 46.46
N MET A 525 -17.33 23.31 45.31
CA MET A 525 -16.05 23.99 45.18
C MET A 525 -16.19 25.51 45.24
N GLY A 526 -17.31 26.06 44.79
CA GLY A 526 -17.68 27.48 44.88
C GLY A 526 -17.61 28.06 46.29
N GLN A 527 -17.72 27.21 47.33
CA GLN A 527 -17.62 27.63 48.73
C GLN A 527 -16.16 27.90 49.18
N TYR A 528 -15.17 27.35 48.50
CA TYR A 528 -13.73 27.50 48.80
C TYR A 528 -12.97 28.27 47.72
N VAL A 529 -13.36 28.07 46.46
CA VAL A 529 -12.73 28.65 45.28
C VAL A 529 -13.82 29.29 44.43
N PRO A 530 -13.72 30.59 44.08
CA PRO A 530 -14.61 31.24 43.12
C PRO A 530 -14.87 30.38 41.88
N THR A 531 -16.15 30.20 41.55
CA THR A 531 -16.64 29.42 40.40
C THR A 531 -15.89 29.68 39.09
N PRO A 532 -15.55 30.92 38.67
CA PRO A 532 -14.81 31.13 37.43
C PRO A 532 -13.39 30.53 37.45
N ILE A 533 -12.72 30.57 38.61
CA ILE A 533 -11.36 30.06 38.76
C ILE A 533 -11.39 28.53 38.79
N TRP A 534 -12.37 27.93 39.46
CA TRP A 534 -12.58 26.48 39.41
C TRP A 534 -12.88 25.99 37.99
N ASN A 535 -13.78 26.67 37.28
CA ASN A 535 -14.13 26.29 35.91
C ASN A 535 -12.92 26.42 34.96
N ARG A 536 -12.11 27.48 35.09
CA ARG A 536 -10.87 27.65 34.33
C ARG A 536 -9.81 26.59 34.67
N PHE A 537 -9.72 26.19 35.93
CA PHE A 537 -8.87 25.08 36.33
C PHE A 537 -9.32 23.78 35.64
N ILE A 538 -10.62 23.45 35.69
CA ILE A 538 -11.16 22.24 35.05
C ILE A 538 -10.92 22.23 33.54
N THR A 539 -11.13 23.35 32.83
CA THR A 539 -10.86 23.43 31.39
C THR A 539 -9.38 23.22 31.08
N SER A 540 -8.49 23.86 31.84
CA SER A 540 -7.03 23.69 31.71
C SER A 540 -6.58 22.27 32.03
N PHE A 541 -7.16 21.66 33.05
CA PHE A 541 -6.85 20.31 33.48
C PHE A 541 -7.31 19.27 32.46
N ASN A 542 -8.53 19.41 31.94
CA ASN A 542 -9.06 18.55 30.87
C ASN A 542 -8.24 18.67 29.57
N ALA A 543 -7.71 19.85 29.26
CA ALA A 543 -6.80 20.05 28.14
C ALA A 543 -5.49 19.24 28.29
N GLN A 544 -4.93 19.13 29.50
CA GLN A 544 -3.75 18.28 29.76
C GLN A 544 -4.11 16.79 29.81
N LEU A 545 -5.22 16.43 30.48
CA LEU A 545 -5.70 15.05 30.59
C LEU A 545 -5.97 14.41 29.23
N ARG A 546 -6.47 15.19 28.27
CA ARG A 546 -6.75 14.71 26.91
C ARG A 546 -5.55 14.08 26.22
N ILE A 547 -4.34 14.53 26.51
CA ILE A 547 -3.09 14.04 25.89
C ILE A 547 -2.67 12.70 26.51
N VAL A 548 -3.08 12.42 27.75
CA VAL A 548 -2.74 11.20 28.48
C VAL A 548 -3.41 10.01 27.83
N ARG A 549 -2.61 9.03 27.39
CA ARG A 549 -3.09 7.78 26.80
C ARG A 549 -2.88 6.62 27.74
N GLN A 550 -3.83 5.70 27.76
CA GLN A 550 -3.74 4.48 28.57
C GLN A 550 -2.54 3.62 28.19
N ALA A 551 -2.26 3.45 26.89
CA ALA A 551 -1.14 2.64 26.40
C ALA A 551 0.25 3.14 26.87
N ASN A 552 0.37 4.45 27.12
CA ASN A 552 1.59 5.13 27.54
C ASN A 552 1.34 5.99 28.79
N ILE A 553 0.63 5.43 29.77
CA ILE A 553 0.13 6.17 30.94
C ILE A 553 1.27 6.81 31.76
N GLN A 554 2.42 6.14 31.86
CA GLN A 554 3.59 6.64 32.59
C GLN A 554 4.16 7.91 31.95
N SER A 555 4.39 7.92 30.64
CA SER A 555 4.90 9.12 29.96
C SER A 555 3.87 10.24 29.88
N GLY A 556 2.57 9.90 29.85
CA GLY A 556 1.48 10.88 29.78
C GLY A 556 1.22 11.59 31.12
N LEU A 557 1.27 10.86 32.24
CA LEU A 557 1.00 11.42 33.56
C LEU A 557 2.17 12.25 34.12
N ASN A 558 3.42 12.01 33.72
CA ASN A 558 4.57 12.80 34.17
C ASN A 558 4.40 14.32 33.91
N PRO A 559 4.13 14.78 32.68
CA PRO A 559 3.85 16.20 32.41
C PRO A 559 2.65 16.73 33.18
N LEU A 560 1.64 15.90 33.42
CA LEU A 560 0.45 16.28 34.19
C LEU A 560 0.78 16.54 35.66
N ILE A 561 1.55 15.64 36.30
CA ILE A 561 1.98 15.79 37.70
C ILE A 561 2.84 17.05 37.86
N ALA A 562 3.77 17.28 36.92
CA ALA A 562 4.59 18.49 36.91
C ALA A 562 3.72 19.76 36.78
N TRP A 563 2.71 19.75 35.89
CA TRP A 563 1.77 20.87 35.72
C TRP A 563 0.90 21.11 36.96
N ILE A 564 0.39 20.04 37.60
CA ILE A 564 -0.38 20.15 38.85
C ILE A 564 0.47 20.84 39.94
N ASN A 565 1.71 20.41 40.11
CA ASN A 565 2.59 20.94 41.17
C ASN A 565 3.07 22.37 40.89
N SER A 566 3.30 22.73 39.63
CA SER A 566 3.85 24.04 39.25
C SER A 566 2.80 25.13 39.00
N HIS A 567 1.62 24.77 38.49
CA HIS A 567 0.60 25.75 38.06
C HIS A 567 -0.70 25.64 38.87
N ALA A 568 -1.23 24.43 39.07
CA ALA A 568 -2.54 24.26 39.70
C ALA A 568 -2.50 24.45 41.23
N ASN A 569 -1.65 23.70 41.92
CA ASN A 569 -1.57 23.73 43.39
C ASN A 569 -1.17 25.11 43.93
N PRO A 570 -0.22 25.86 43.35
CA PRO A 570 0.08 27.22 43.83
C PRO A 570 -1.12 28.18 43.79
N GLN A 571 -2.00 28.07 42.79
CA GLN A 571 -3.22 28.91 42.71
C GLN A 571 -4.31 28.48 43.70
N LEU A 572 -4.34 27.21 44.09
CA LEU A 572 -5.36 26.62 44.96
C LEU A 572 -4.94 26.60 46.44
N GLU A 573 -3.64 26.42 46.73
CA GLU A 573 -3.06 26.40 48.09
C GLU A 573 -3.22 27.75 48.79
N CYS A 574 -3.13 28.87 48.03
CA CYS A 574 -3.49 30.21 48.54
C CYS A 574 -4.91 30.31 49.11
N ARG A 575 -5.78 29.31 48.84
CA ARG A 575 -7.17 29.22 49.29
C ARG A 575 -7.44 27.98 50.13
N GLY A 576 -6.40 27.31 50.62
CA GLY A 576 -6.50 26.14 51.51
C GLY A 576 -6.93 24.84 50.82
N VAL A 577 -6.92 24.77 49.48
CA VAL A 577 -7.29 23.58 48.70
C VAL A 577 -6.04 22.99 48.04
N LYS A 578 -5.86 21.68 48.15
CA LYS A 578 -4.77 20.95 47.49
C LYS A 578 -5.31 19.77 46.69
N ILE A 579 -4.75 19.58 45.49
CA ILE A 579 -5.16 18.52 44.57
C ILE A 579 -3.99 17.57 44.34
N VAL A 580 -4.26 16.28 44.48
CA VAL A 580 -3.28 15.22 44.24
C VAL A 580 -3.88 14.16 43.31
N LEU A 581 -3.07 13.67 42.37
CA LEU A 581 -3.48 12.60 41.46
C LEU A 581 -3.52 11.25 42.21
N GLY A 582 -4.53 10.43 41.94
CA GLY A 582 -4.67 9.10 42.55
C GLY A 582 -5.29 8.08 41.60
N TRP A 583 -5.17 6.82 41.98
CA TRP A 583 -6.00 5.74 41.45
C TRP A 583 -6.96 5.25 42.54
N PHE A 584 -8.17 4.88 42.14
CA PHE A 584 -9.27 4.51 43.01
C PHE A 584 -9.95 3.25 42.47
N GLN A 585 -10.50 2.45 43.39
CA GLN A 585 -11.38 1.29 43.11
C GLN A 585 -10.79 0.27 42.14
N ALA A 586 -9.82 -0.53 42.61
CA ALA A 586 -9.30 -1.65 41.84
C ALA A 586 -10.29 -2.84 41.82
N THR A 587 -10.72 -3.26 40.64
CA THR A 587 -11.57 -4.44 40.46
C THR A 587 -10.74 -5.74 40.48
N ALA A 588 -11.40 -6.89 40.65
CA ALA A 588 -10.74 -8.20 40.67
C ALA A 588 -10.03 -8.54 39.35
N SER A 589 -10.44 -7.92 38.24
CA SER A 589 -9.80 -8.01 36.93
C SER A 589 -8.49 -7.20 36.81
N GLY A 590 -8.17 -6.39 37.83
CA GLY A 590 -7.00 -5.51 37.84
C GLY A 590 -7.23 -4.14 37.19
N TYR A 591 -8.47 -3.79 36.83
CA TYR A 591 -8.82 -2.45 36.37
C TYR A 591 -8.82 -1.46 37.53
N TYR A 592 -8.26 -0.27 37.33
CA TYR A 592 -8.29 0.83 38.28
C TYR A 592 -8.81 2.09 37.59
N GLN A 593 -9.52 2.94 38.34
CA GLN A 593 -9.99 4.23 37.85
C GLN A 593 -9.01 5.32 38.29
N LEU A 594 -8.63 6.21 37.37
CA LEU A 594 -7.84 7.39 37.71
C LEU A 594 -8.75 8.49 38.23
N GLY A 595 -8.22 9.36 39.09
CA GLY A 595 -8.95 10.50 39.59
C GLY A 595 -8.05 11.51 40.30
N ILE A 596 -8.67 12.53 40.88
CA ILE A 596 -8.02 13.46 41.80
C ILE A 596 -8.59 13.31 43.20
N LEU A 597 -7.69 13.42 44.18
CA LEU A 597 -8.00 13.61 45.59
C LEU A 597 -7.94 15.11 45.88
N VAL A 598 -9.06 15.68 46.30
CA VAL A 598 -9.14 17.06 46.76
C VAL A 598 -9.13 17.04 48.28
N SER A 599 -8.18 17.75 48.89
CA SER A 599 -8.08 17.92 50.34
C SER A 599 -8.13 19.40 50.71
N VAL A 600 -8.81 19.72 51.80
CA VAL A 600 -8.90 21.07 52.35
C VAL A 600 -8.22 21.08 53.71
N ASN A 601 -7.24 21.97 53.89
CA ASN A 601 -6.31 22.06 55.02
C ASN A 601 -5.36 20.86 55.19
N ASP A 602 -4.10 21.13 55.54
CA ASP A 602 -2.95 20.19 55.48
C ASP A 602 -2.99 19.00 56.45
N TYR A 603 -3.96 18.93 57.37
CA TYR A 603 -4.00 17.91 58.43
C TYR A 603 -4.05 16.46 57.92
N PHE A 604 -4.62 16.20 56.73
CA PHE A 604 -4.74 14.84 56.18
C PHE A 604 -3.51 14.37 55.39
N LEU A 605 -2.85 15.27 54.65
CA LEU A 605 -1.72 14.90 53.80
C LEU A 605 -0.43 14.65 54.60
N GLN A 606 -0.23 15.36 55.72
CA GLN A 606 0.91 15.14 56.62
C GLN A 606 0.92 13.74 57.25
N ASN A 607 -0.24 13.24 57.70
CA ASN A 607 -0.37 11.88 58.25
C ASN A 607 -0.10 10.79 57.20
N THR A 608 -0.52 11.00 55.95
CA THR A 608 -0.28 10.05 54.86
C THR A 608 1.20 10.03 54.45
N HIS A 609 1.91 11.17 54.51
CA HIS A 609 3.33 11.27 54.21
C HIS A 609 4.22 10.66 55.30
N GLN A 610 3.84 10.78 56.58
CA GLN A 610 4.51 10.10 57.70
C GLN A 610 4.40 8.56 57.61
N GLN A 611 3.23 8.04 57.22
CA GLN A 611 3.04 6.60 57.03
C GLN A 611 3.73 6.00 55.78
N ILE A 612 4.29 6.82 54.88
CA ILE A 612 5.11 6.36 53.74
C ILE A 612 6.58 6.24 54.16
N LEU A 613 7.06 7.07 55.09
CA LEU A 613 8.40 6.92 55.67
C LEU A 613 8.48 5.77 56.69
N ASP A 614 7.40 5.45 57.40
CA ASP A 614 7.41 4.41 58.45
C ASP A 614 7.24 2.98 57.93
N THR A 615 7.10 2.76 56.62
CA THR A 615 7.01 1.39 56.05
C THR A 615 8.37 0.81 55.64
N SER A 616 9.47 1.30 56.25
CA SER A 616 10.81 0.72 56.13
C SER A 616 11.49 0.57 57.49
N SER A 617 10.88 -0.16 58.42
CA SER A 617 11.59 -0.90 59.49
C SER A 617 10.58 -1.73 60.30
N PRO A 618 10.91 -2.98 60.65
CA PRO A 618 10.88 -3.28 62.06
C PRO A 618 12.08 -4.15 62.45
N GLU A 619 13.09 -3.55 63.09
CA GLU A 619 13.99 -4.34 63.93
C GLU A 619 14.21 -3.67 65.29
N HIS A 620 13.97 -4.47 66.33
CA HIS A 620 14.15 -4.16 67.74
C HIS A 620 15.62 -3.83 68.07
N PRO A 621 15.88 -3.10 69.18
CA PRO A 621 17.23 -2.62 69.47
C PRO A 621 18.06 -3.70 70.16
N ARG A 622 19.22 -4.05 69.60
CA ARG A 622 20.33 -4.62 70.38
C ARG A 622 21.66 -3.97 70.02
N ARG A 623 22.36 -3.59 71.10
CA ARG A 623 23.71 -3.01 71.24
C ARG A 623 24.75 -3.55 70.25
N GLY A 624 25.65 -2.66 69.82
CA GLY A 624 27.07 -3.01 69.60
C GLY A 624 27.75 -2.39 68.37
N ALA A 625 28.62 -1.41 68.64
CA ALA A 625 29.89 -1.11 67.94
C ALA A 625 29.94 -0.89 66.40
N ALA A 626 30.06 0.40 66.05
CA ALA A 626 31.14 1.04 65.28
C ALA A 626 31.75 0.41 63.99
N VAL A 627 31.87 1.30 62.98
CA VAL A 627 32.99 1.50 62.00
C VAL A 627 32.74 1.21 60.50
N SER A 628 32.83 2.32 59.75
CA SER A 628 33.38 2.55 58.38
C SER A 628 32.72 2.03 57.10
N ARG A 629 32.11 2.99 56.37
CA ARG A 629 32.49 3.48 55.01
C ARG A 629 33.41 2.56 54.17
N LYS A 630 32.91 2.09 53.01
CA LYS A 630 33.46 2.35 51.66
C LYS A 630 32.63 1.69 50.54
N THR A 631 32.71 2.36 49.40
CA THR A 631 31.93 2.23 48.16
C THR A 631 32.58 1.24 47.16
N VAL A 632 31.79 0.77 46.18
CA VAL A 632 32.12 0.45 44.76
C VAL A 632 31.92 -1.02 44.29
N MET A 633 30.90 -1.15 43.41
CA MET A 633 30.72 -1.98 42.19
C MET A 633 30.77 -3.53 42.17
N GLN A 634 29.73 -4.04 41.48
CA GLN A 634 29.65 -5.20 40.56
C GLN A 634 29.68 -6.63 41.11
N LEU A 635 28.49 -7.25 41.13
CA LEU A 635 28.16 -8.53 40.45
C LEU A 635 26.63 -8.71 40.55
N GLN A 636 25.86 -8.38 39.52
CA GLN A 636 25.39 -9.28 38.46
C GLN A 636 24.75 -10.59 38.95
N GLN A 637 23.48 -10.72 38.53
CA GLN A 637 22.70 -11.93 38.28
C GLN A 637 21.92 -12.59 39.42
N ASN A 638 20.66 -12.84 39.04
CA ASN A 638 19.64 -13.68 39.66
C ASN A 638 18.90 -13.03 40.84
N ASN A 639 17.71 -12.51 40.55
CA ASN A 639 16.47 -13.15 40.98
C ASN A 639 15.26 -12.43 40.37
N ALA A 640 14.32 -13.22 39.85
CA ALA A 640 13.03 -12.76 39.37
C ALA A 640 12.31 -11.93 40.46
N PRO A 641 11.72 -10.76 40.16
CA PRO A 641 10.88 -10.09 41.13
C PRO A 641 9.46 -10.63 41.01
N VAL A 642 9.15 -11.51 41.95
CA VAL A 642 7.79 -11.81 42.41
C VAL A 642 7.04 -10.49 42.62
N SER A 643 5.81 -10.48 42.11
CA SER A 643 4.76 -9.48 42.23
C SER A 643 4.72 -8.78 43.60
N HIS A 644 5.30 -7.58 43.71
CA HIS A 644 4.96 -6.66 44.79
C HIS A 644 3.62 -6.02 44.47
N ALA A 645 2.58 -6.54 45.12
CA ALA A 645 1.24 -5.99 45.12
C ALA A 645 1.28 -4.48 45.42
N LEU A 646 0.61 -3.69 44.57
CA LEU A 646 0.24 -2.30 44.84
C LEU A 646 -0.28 -2.22 46.28
N SER A 647 0.38 -1.43 47.13
CA SER A 647 0.00 -1.30 48.54
C SER A 647 -1.45 -0.80 48.63
N ARG A 648 -2.37 -1.71 48.95
CA ARG A 648 -3.76 -1.39 49.27
C ARG A 648 -3.75 -0.54 50.54
N LYS A 649 -3.91 0.77 50.43
CA LYS A 649 -4.23 1.64 51.58
C LYS A 649 -5.66 2.17 51.41
N ARG A 650 -6.41 2.18 52.52
CA ARG A 650 -7.77 2.70 52.58
C ARG A 650 -7.65 4.21 52.77
N ILE A 651 -7.95 5.01 51.75
CA ILE A 651 -7.69 6.47 51.79
C ILE A 651 -8.85 7.20 52.48
N THR A 652 -10.11 6.84 52.19
CA THR A 652 -11.28 7.44 52.84
C THR A 652 -12.43 6.44 52.94
N GLY A 653 -13.06 6.31 54.12
CA GLY A 653 -14.41 5.75 54.32
C GLY A 653 -14.79 4.47 53.56
N GLY A 654 -13.86 3.52 53.38
CA GLY A 654 -14.12 2.28 52.64
C GLY A 654 -13.53 2.18 51.23
N VAL A 655 -13.06 3.28 50.63
CA VAL A 655 -12.55 3.29 49.23
C VAL A 655 -11.09 2.83 49.17
N ASN A 656 -10.85 1.75 48.43
CA ASN A 656 -9.51 1.27 48.10
C ASN A 656 -8.87 2.19 47.05
N GLY A 657 -7.66 2.70 47.30
CA GLY A 657 -6.96 3.55 46.34
C GLY A 657 -5.50 3.82 46.73
N GLY A 658 -4.78 4.52 45.87
CA GLY A 658 -3.39 4.92 46.08
C GLY A 658 -3.10 6.28 45.45
N ILE A 659 -2.23 7.06 46.09
CA ILE A 659 -1.75 8.35 45.57
C ILE A 659 -0.68 8.09 44.49
N ILE A 660 -0.72 8.85 43.39
CA ILE A 660 0.23 8.74 42.28
C ILE A 660 1.23 9.90 42.36
N ASN A 661 2.43 9.60 42.88
CA ASN A 661 3.63 10.42 42.82
C ASN A 661 4.60 9.89 41.75
N GLU A 662 5.66 10.65 41.44
CA GLU A 662 6.71 10.25 40.47
C GLU A 662 7.32 8.86 40.79
N ALA A 663 7.46 8.52 42.07
CA ALA A 663 7.98 7.22 42.50
C ALA A 663 6.99 6.06 42.26
N THR A 664 5.72 6.26 42.57
CA THR A 664 4.65 5.25 42.40
C THR A 664 4.17 5.15 40.95
N LEU A 665 4.49 6.11 40.09
CA LEU A 665 4.09 6.07 38.69
C LEU A 665 4.70 4.87 37.95
N ARG A 666 5.90 4.44 38.34
CA ARG A 666 6.59 3.29 37.74
C ARG A 666 5.89 1.95 38.00
N SER A 667 5.06 1.85 39.04
CA SER A 667 4.32 0.62 39.37
C SER A 667 3.00 0.48 38.60
N LEU A 668 2.54 1.53 37.90
CA LEU A 668 1.37 1.47 37.03
C LEU A 668 1.77 0.81 35.70
N HIS A 669 1.62 -0.51 35.63
CA HIS A 669 1.92 -1.28 34.42
C HIS A 669 0.63 -1.54 33.62
N TYR A 670 0.63 -1.17 32.33
CA TYR A 670 -0.46 -1.49 31.39
C TYR A 670 0.06 -2.35 30.23
N LYS A 671 -0.80 -3.22 29.68
CA LYS A 671 -0.48 -4.10 28.54
C LYS A 671 -0.62 -3.31 27.23
N ARG A 672 0.33 -3.46 26.30
CA ARG A 672 0.24 -2.85 24.96
C ARG A 672 -0.78 -3.61 24.10
N ASP A 673 -1.72 -2.90 23.49
CA ASP A 673 -2.74 -3.48 22.62
C ASP A 673 -2.21 -3.86 21.24
N PHE A 674 -2.76 -4.92 20.63
CA PHE A 674 -2.43 -5.38 19.27
C PHE A 674 -2.72 -4.32 18.16
N LEU A 675 -3.56 -3.32 18.45
CA LEU A 675 -3.91 -2.21 17.55
C LEU A 675 -2.92 -1.02 17.63
N PHE A 676 -1.73 -1.23 18.18
CA PHE A 676 -0.67 -0.22 18.28
C PHE A 676 -0.41 0.59 17.01
N PRO A 677 -0.38 0.05 15.77
CA PRO A 677 -0.13 0.88 14.58
C PRO A 677 -1.22 1.94 14.34
N PHE A 678 -2.49 1.63 14.63
CA PHE A 678 -3.57 2.63 14.52
C PHE A 678 -3.46 3.71 15.61
N SER A 679 -2.87 3.39 16.76
CA SER A 679 -2.62 4.36 17.84
C SER A 679 -1.59 5.44 17.45
N LEU A 680 -0.79 5.22 16.40
CA LEU A 680 0.10 6.24 15.84
C LEU A 680 -0.66 7.28 15.02
N LEU A 681 -1.78 6.92 14.40
CA LEU A 681 -2.61 7.82 13.58
C LEU A 681 -3.69 8.51 14.41
N LEU A 682 -4.30 7.77 15.35
CA LEU A 682 -5.38 8.24 16.20
C LEU A 682 -4.79 8.82 17.49
N GLN A 683 -4.56 10.12 17.47
CA GLN A 683 -3.82 10.82 18.51
C GLN A 683 -4.60 12.01 19.02
N ASN A 684 -4.84 12.09 20.33
CA ASN A 684 -5.28 13.33 20.95
C ASN A 684 -4.09 14.31 21.01
N THR A 685 -4.25 15.47 20.37
CA THR A 685 -3.21 16.51 20.24
C THR A 685 -3.65 17.83 20.88
N ARG A 686 -2.71 18.77 21.03
CA ARG A 686 -2.98 20.16 21.40
C ARG A 686 -3.66 20.92 20.25
N PRO A 687 -4.48 21.95 20.55
CA PRO A 687 -5.09 22.81 19.53
C PRO A 687 -4.05 23.75 18.90
N ILE A 688 -4.33 24.23 17.69
CA ILE A 688 -3.43 25.08 16.87
C ILE A 688 -4.07 26.46 16.58
N GLY A 689 -5.38 26.62 16.75
CA GLY A 689 -6.07 27.90 16.62
C GLY A 689 -6.46 28.34 15.20
N PHE A 690 -5.94 27.71 14.14
CA PHE A 690 -6.33 28.01 12.74
C PHE A 690 -7.54 27.18 12.27
N GLU A 691 -8.74 27.51 12.73
CA GLU A 691 -9.94 26.69 12.44
C GLU A 691 -10.35 26.71 10.95
N GLU A 692 -10.45 27.88 10.33
CA GLU A 692 -10.97 28.02 8.95
C GLU A 692 -10.04 27.39 7.90
N MET A 693 -8.74 27.68 7.98
CA MET A 693 -7.73 27.10 7.09
C MET A 693 -7.65 25.58 7.22
N LEU A 694 -7.77 25.06 8.45
CA LEU A 694 -7.76 23.63 8.71
C LEU A 694 -8.98 22.93 8.12
N GLN A 695 -10.16 23.55 8.23
CA GLN A 695 -11.40 23.02 7.64
C GLN A 695 -11.34 23.00 6.11
N LEU A 696 -10.83 24.05 5.47
CA LEU A 696 -10.62 24.07 4.01
C LEU A 696 -9.68 22.94 3.57
N LEU A 697 -8.56 22.75 4.28
CA LEU A 697 -7.60 21.70 3.98
C LEU A 697 -8.21 20.30 4.17
N ILE A 698 -9.04 20.09 5.20
CA ILE A 698 -9.78 18.85 5.39
C ILE A 698 -10.74 18.60 4.21
N SER A 699 -11.46 19.62 3.73
CA SER A 699 -12.34 19.50 2.56
C SER A 699 -11.59 19.11 1.28
N VAL A 700 -10.44 19.74 1.00
CA VAL A 700 -9.58 19.38 -0.15
C VAL A 700 -9.08 17.94 -0.04
N MET A 701 -8.59 17.54 1.14
CA MET A 701 -8.09 16.19 1.38
C MET A 701 -9.21 15.13 1.32
N LEU A 702 -10.41 15.45 1.78
CA LEU A 702 -11.58 14.56 1.72
C LEU A 702 -11.98 14.26 0.28
N LEU A 703 -12.03 15.27 -0.57
CA LEU A 703 -12.34 15.11 -1.99
C LEU A 703 -11.21 14.38 -2.73
N GLY A 704 -9.95 14.72 -2.43
CA GLY A 704 -8.78 14.05 -2.98
C GLY A 704 -8.75 12.56 -2.64
N ASP A 705 -8.99 12.19 -1.37
CA ASP A 705 -9.08 10.81 -0.93
C ASP A 705 -10.16 10.03 -1.69
N PHE A 706 -11.35 10.63 -1.86
CA PHE A 706 -12.45 10.01 -2.61
C PHE A 706 -12.11 9.79 -4.09
N VAL A 707 -11.49 10.78 -4.76
CA VAL A 707 -11.11 10.61 -6.17
C VAL A 707 -10.00 9.57 -6.32
N ILE A 708 -8.96 9.63 -5.50
CA ILE A 708 -7.82 8.72 -5.62
C ILE A 708 -8.24 7.27 -5.30
N THR A 709 -9.15 7.07 -4.33
CA THR A 709 -9.71 5.74 -4.04
C THR A 709 -10.51 5.20 -5.23
N LEU A 710 -11.31 6.03 -5.90
CA LEU A 710 -12.03 5.65 -7.12
C LEU A 710 -11.07 5.30 -8.27
N LEU A 711 -10.02 6.10 -8.48
CA LEU A 711 -9.00 5.83 -9.50
C LEU A 711 -8.25 4.51 -9.23
N MET A 712 -7.93 4.23 -7.97
CA MET A 712 -7.31 2.97 -7.56
C MET A 712 -8.24 1.78 -7.82
N LEU A 713 -9.51 1.86 -7.44
CA LEU A 713 -10.49 0.81 -7.73
C LEU A 713 -10.65 0.57 -9.23
N LEU A 714 -10.71 1.65 -10.02
CA LEU A 714 -10.77 1.55 -11.48
C LEU A 714 -9.53 0.84 -12.03
N GLN A 715 -8.34 1.19 -11.55
CA GLN A 715 -7.08 0.55 -11.96
C GLN A 715 -7.11 -0.97 -11.67
N PHE A 716 -7.47 -1.38 -10.45
CA PHE A 716 -7.51 -2.80 -10.08
C PHE A 716 -8.63 -3.58 -10.79
N TYR A 717 -9.78 -2.95 -11.06
CA TYR A 717 -10.87 -3.56 -11.82
C TYR A 717 -10.42 -4.00 -13.21
N TRP A 718 -9.67 -3.13 -13.91
CA TRP A 718 -9.17 -3.42 -15.26
C TRP A 718 -8.02 -4.44 -15.27
N ILE A 719 -7.18 -4.43 -14.24
CA ILE A 719 -6.05 -5.37 -14.11
C ILE A 719 -6.59 -6.78 -13.78
N TYR A 720 -7.28 -6.93 -12.64
CA TYR A 720 -7.73 -8.22 -12.15
C TYR A 720 -8.97 -8.10 -11.25
N LEU A 721 -10.08 -8.67 -11.72
CA LEU A 721 -11.37 -8.64 -11.02
C LEU A 721 -11.28 -9.22 -9.60
N GLY A 722 -10.47 -10.26 -9.38
CA GLY A 722 -10.29 -10.85 -8.05
C GLY A 722 -9.59 -9.91 -7.06
N ALA A 723 -8.62 -9.10 -7.52
CA ALA A 723 -7.95 -8.11 -6.67
C ALA A 723 -8.89 -6.95 -6.35
N PHE A 724 -9.67 -6.49 -7.34
CA PHE A 724 -10.73 -5.52 -7.11
C PHE A 724 -11.73 -5.98 -6.04
N LEU A 725 -12.22 -7.22 -6.15
CA LEU A 725 -13.12 -7.80 -5.16
C LEU A 725 -12.46 -7.96 -3.79
N ALA A 726 -11.18 -8.36 -3.72
CA ALA A 726 -10.47 -8.48 -2.45
C ALA A 726 -10.32 -7.14 -1.72
N VAL A 727 -9.92 -6.09 -2.45
CA VAL A 727 -9.81 -4.72 -1.91
C VAL A 727 -11.17 -4.19 -1.44
N LEU A 728 -12.25 -4.54 -2.15
CA LEU A 728 -13.60 -4.11 -1.80
C LEU A 728 -14.22 -4.92 -0.65
N LEU A 729 -14.00 -6.24 -0.57
CA LEU A 729 -14.77 -7.13 0.32
C LEU A 729 -14.13 -7.38 1.70
N ILE A 730 -12.82 -7.15 1.89
CA ILE A 730 -12.19 -7.40 3.20
C ILE A 730 -12.72 -6.43 4.26
N LEU A 731 -12.98 -5.17 3.91
CA LEU A 731 -13.71 -4.19 4.73
C LEU A 731 -14.51 -3.21 3.82
N PRO A 732 -15.68 -3.61 3.31
CA PRO A 732 -16.39 -2.85 2.27
C PRO A 732 -16.81 -1.45 2.72
N LEU A 733 -17.21 -1.32 3.99
CA LEU A 733 -17.65 -0.04 4.52
C LEU A 733 -16.47 0.92 4.73
N SER A 734 -15.25 0.46 5.00
CA SER A 734 -14.15 1.36 5.35
C SER A 734 -13.59 2.13 4.16
N LEU A 735 -13.76 1.67 2.92
CA LEU A 735 -13.29 2.41 1.75
C LEU A 735 -14.23 3.56 1.37
N ILE A 736 -15.54 3.34 1.45
CA ILE A 736 -16.56 4.28 0.93
C ILE A 736 -17.05 5.23 2.02
N SER A 737 -17.16 4.77 3.27
CA SER A 737 -17.72 5.58 4.37
C SER A 737 -16.88 6.77 4.88
N PRO A 738 -15.54 6.87 4.69
CA PRO A 738 -14.80 8.05 5.11
C PRO A 738 -15.33 9.33 4.47
N PHE A 739 -15.76 9.28 3.20
CA PHE A 739 -16.32 10.42 2.48
C PHE A 739 -17.62 10.97 3.11
N PRO A 740 -18.71 10.18 3.24
CA PRO A 740 -19.94 10.65 3.88
C PRO A 740 -19.74 10.95 5.37
N ALA A 741 -18.88 10.21 6.10
CA ALA A 741 -18.56 10.52 7.49
C ALA A 741 -17.85 11.87 7.63
N GLY A 742 -16.91 12.19 6.73
CA GLY A 742 -16.21 13.46 6.68
C GLY A 742 -17.15 14.63 6.35
N LEU A 743 -18.04 14.47 5.37
CA LEU A 743 -19.08 15.46 5.09
C LEU A 743 -19.99 15.68 6.30
N ASN A 744 -20.48 14.60 6.93
CA ASN A 744 -21.32 14.73 8.12
C ASN A 744 -20.59 15.45 9.27
N ALA A 745 -19.31 15.19 9.47
CA ALA A 745 -18.50 15.91 10.46
C ALA A 745 -18.41 17.41 10.13
N LEU A 746 -18.13 17.77 8.87
CA LEU A 746 -17.98 19.17 8.42
C LEU A 746 -19.28 19.99 8.50
N PHE A 747 -20.43 19.37 8.18
CA PHE A 747 -21.74 20.04 8.11
C PHE A 747 -22.56 19.93 9.41
N SER A 748 -22.12 19.15 10.40
CA SER A 748 -22.87 18.99 11.64
C SER A 748 -23.00 20.28 12.45
N ARG A 749 -24.17 20.49 13.07
CA ARG A 749 -24.46 21.63 13.97
C ARG A 749 -24.36 21.19 15.45
N GLY A 750 -23.86 22.08 16.32
CA GLY A 750 -23.94 21.93 17.78
C GLY A 750 -22.85 21.06 18.45
N PRO A 751 -23.05 20.65 19.72
CA PRO A 751 -22.02 20.05 20.57
C PRO A 751 -21.62 18.61 20.20
N ARG A 752 -22.31 17.98 19.24
CA ARG A 752 -21.97 16.64 18.73
C ARG A 752 -20.84 16.64 17.69
N ARG A 753 -20.35 17.82 17.26
CA ARG A 753 -19.30 17.98 16.23
C ARG A 753 -18.04 17.17 16.53
N SER A 754 -17.52 17.25 17.75
CA SER A 754 -16.30 16.53 18.14
C SER A 754 -16.46 15.01 18.04
N SER A 755 -17.61 14.48 18.45
CA SER A 755 -17.91 13.04 18.37
C SER A 755 -18.02 12.53 16.92
N LEU A 756 -18.60 13.32 16.01
CA LEU A 756 -18.72 12.97 14.60
C LEU A 756 -17.36 13.05 13.88
N ALA A 757 -16.54 14.04 14.20
CA ALA A 757 -15.18 14.15 13.69
C ALA A 757 -14.28 12.98 14.16
N ARG A 758 -14.47 12.52 15.41
CA ARG A 758 -13.82 11.31 15.94
C ARG A 758 -14.24 10.05 15.16
N ILE A 759 -15.53 9.89 14.83
CA ILE A 759 -16.01 8.76 13.99
C ILE A 759 -15.40 8.81 12.59
N TYR A 760 -15.31 10.00 11.99
CA TYR A 760 -14.63 10.18 10.70
C TYR A 760 -13.15 9.77 10.76
N ALA A 761 -12.42 10.14 11.81
CA ALA A 761 -11.04 9.69 12.01
C ALA A 761 -10.92 8.16 12.10
N LEU A 762 -11.86 7.47 12.75
CA LEU A 762 -11.89 6.01 12.81
C LEU A 762 -12.11 5.38 11.43
N TRP A 763 -13.03 5.92 10.64
CA TRP A 763 -13.25 5.44 9.27
C TRP A 763 -12.00 5.62 8.40
N ASN A 764 -11.38 6.80 8.46
CA ASN A 764 -10.12 7.05 7.76
C ASN A 764 -9.01 6.06 8.18
N ALA A 765 -8.82 5.83 9.49
CA ALA A 765 -7.87 4.86 9.98
C ALA A 765 -8.19 3.43 9.49
N SER A 766 -9.44 2.98 9.59
CA SER A 766 -9.85 1.63 9.15
C SER A 766 -9.68 1.41 7.63
N SER A 767 -9.75 2.47 6.83
CA SER A 767 -9.58 2.41 5.38
C SER A 767 -8.14 2.05 4.95
N LEU A 768 -7.16 2.23 5.83
CA LEU A 768 -5.76 1.85 5.58
C LEU A 768 -5.57 0.34 5.45
N THR A 769 -6.41 -0.47 6.08
CA THR A 769 -6.39 -1.92 5.90
C THR A 769 -6.67 -2.29 4.43
N ASN A 770 -7.60 -1.60 3.77
CA ASN A 770 -7.88 -1.83 2.35
C ASN A 770 -6.74 -1.35 1.45
N VAL A 771 -6.05 -0.28 1.83
CA VAL A 771 -4.82 0.16 1.13
C VAL A 771 -3.73 -0.90 1.27
N ALA A 772 -3.56 -1.50 2.45
CA ALA A 772 -2.61 -2.60 2.66
C ALA A 772 -2.99 -3.86 1.85
N VAL A 773 -4.29 -4.18 1.75
CA VAL A 773 -4.78 -5.25 0.87
C VAL A 773 -4.44 -4.94 -0.59
N ALA A 774 -4.65 -3.71 -1.05
CA ALA A 774 -4.30 -3.30 -2.42
C ALA A 774 -2.80 -3.49 -2.70
N PHE A 775 -1.93 -3.16 -1.73
CA PHE A 775 -0.50 -3.48 -1.82
C PHE A 775 -0.26 -4.98 -1.92
N PHE A 776 -0.86 -5.79 -1.04
CA PHE A 776 -0.68 -7.23 -1.04
C PHE A 776 -1.15 -7.87 -2.36
N CYS A 777 -2.33 -7.47 -2.86
CA CYS A 777 -2.84 -7.93 -4.15
C CYS A 777 -1.90 -7.54 -5.30
N GLY A 778 -1.37 -6.32 -5.30
CA GLY A 778 -0.39 -5.88 -6.28
C GLY A 778 0.91 -6.68 -6.21
N VAL A 779 1.47 -6.87 -5.02
CA VAL A 779 2.67 -7.72 -4.83
C VAL A 779 2.42 -9.15 -5.29
N VAL A 780 1.25 -9.73 -4.99
CA VAL A 780 0.95 -11.10 -5.38
C VAL A 780 0.83 -11.22 -6.90
N PHE A 781 0.08 -10.32 -7.53
CA PHE A 781 -0.15 -10.35 -8.98
C PHE A 781 1.12 -10.10 -9.78
N TYR A 782 1.91 -9.10 -9.40
CA TYR A 782 3.14 -8.74 -10.11
C TYR A 782 4.37 -9.54 -9.65
N GLY A 783 4.35 -10.10 -8.43
CA GLY A 783 5.45 -10.87 -7.85
C GLY A 783 5.40 -12.37 -8.15
N PHE A 784 4.22 -13.01 -8.11
CA PHE A 784 4.11 -14.47 -8.33
C PHE A 784 3.87 -14.87 -9.80
N SER A 785 3.31 -13.98 -10.63
CA SER A 785 3.16 -14.24 -12.08
C SER A 785 4.52 -14.40 -12.80
N GLY A 786 5.64 -14.12 -12.14
CA GLY A 786 6.99 -14.38 -12.63
C GLY A 786 7.42 -15.86 -12.64
N THR A 787 6.62 -16.78 -12.10
CA THR A 787 7.02 -18.20 -11.96
C THR A 787 6.32 -19.18 -12.92
N GLU A 788 5.15 -18.85 -13.48
CA GLU A 788 4.38 -19.79 -14.33
C GLU A 788 4.48 -19.57 -15.86
N ILE A 789 5.11 -18.49 -16.35
CA ILE A 789 5.14 -18.18 -17.79
C ILE A 789 6.60 -18.13 -18.29
N SER A 790 7.28 -19.27 -18.24
CA SER A 790 8.66 -19.46 -18.76
C SER A 790 8.71 -19.93 -20.23
N THR A 791 7.67 -19.69 -21.02
CA THR A 791 7.63 -20.09 -22.44
C THR A 791 7.26 -18.94 -23.38
N ARG A 792 7.97 -17.80 -23.27
CA ARG A 792 8.17 -16.85 -24.39
C ARG A 792 9.17 -15.76 -23.98
N ALA A 793 10.37 -15.81 -24.53
CA ALA A 793 11.47 -14.87 -24.28
C ALA A 793 11.17 -13.39 -24.65
N THR A 794 9.98 -13.07 -25.17
CA THR A 794 9.50 -11.72 -25.45
C THR A 794 8.87 -11.00 -24.26
N THR A 795 8.60 -11.67 -23.13
CA THR A 795 7.92 -11.09 -21.96
C THR A 795 8.83 -10.31 -21.01
N TRP A 796 10.15 -10.40 -21.12
CA TRP A 796 11.06 -9.69 -20.20
C TRP A 796 11.05 -8.16 -20.38
N ASN A 797 10.69 -7.68 -21.58
CA ASN A 797 10.51 -6.25 -21.86
C ASN A 797 9.16 -5.69 -21.36
N ILE A 798 8.16 -6.54 -21.10
CA ILE A 798 6.86 -6.15 -20.51
C ILE A 798 7.04 -5.70 -19.05
N ARG A 799 8.09 -6.21 -18.40
CA ARG A 799 8.38 -6.01 -16.97
C ARG A 799 8.83 -4.59 -16.59
N ARG A 800 9.20 -3.73 -17.54
CA ARG A 800 9.86 -2.43 -17.23
C ARG A 800 8.95 -1.20 -17.19
N GLU A 801 7.70 -1.29 -17.64
CA GLU A 801 6.80 -0.11 -17.74
C GLU A 801 5.46 -0.25 -17.02
N ASP A 802 5.01 -1.47 -16.68
CA ASP A 802 3.86 -1.71 -15.78
C ASP A 802 4.24 -1.55 -14.27
N ASP A 803 5.43 -0.99 -14.00
CA ASP A 803 6.05 -0.83 -12.68
C ASP A 803 5.35 0.19 -11.77
N ALA A 804 4.28 0.89 -12.20
CA ALA A 804 3.65 1.98 -11.43
C ALA A 804 2.39 1.59 -10.65
N TRP A 805 2.04 0.31 -10.53
CA TRP A 805 0.84 -0.14 -9.81
C TRP A 805 0.80 0.29 -8.33
N TRP A 806 1.96 0.51 -7.71
CA TRP A 806 2.10 0.95 -6.31
C TRP A 806 1.88 2.45 -6.12
N LEU A 807 1.83 3.24 -7.19
CA LEU A 807 1.73 4.71 -7.12
C LEU A 807 0.43 5.17 -6.45
N LEU A 808 -0.74 4.69 -6.89
CA LEU A 808 -2.02 5.11 -6.28
C LEU A 808 -2.15 4.63 -4.82
N PRO A 809 -1.83 3.37 -4.46
CA PRO A 809 -1.81 2.93 -3.05
C PRO A 809 -0.85 3.73 -2.16
N THR A 810 0.34 4.09 -2.64
CA THR A 810 1.30 4.92 -1.86
C THR A 810 0.80 6.34 -1.65
N ILE A 811 0.24 6.98 -2.69
CA ILE A 811 -0.36 8.31 -2.58
C ILE A 811 -1.52 8.26 -1.56
N LEU A 812 -2.39 7.25 -1.63
CA LEU A 812 -3.48 7.07 -0.66
C LEU A 812 -2.96 6.93 0.77
N LEU A 813 -1.88 6.16 0.98
CA LEU A 813 -1.28 6.00 2.31
C LEU A 813 -0.83 7.36 2.87
N ILE A 814 -0.19 8.20 2.05
CA ILE A 814 0.28 9.53 2.43
C ILE A 814 -0.90 10.46 2.72
N VAL A 815 -1.89 10.53 1.82
CA VAL A 815 -3.09 11.36 1.96
C VAL A 815 -3.83 11.01 3.24
N LYS A 816 -4.10 9.73 3.48
CA LYS A 816 -4.82 9.27 4.69
C LYS A 816 -4.06 9.55 5.98
N SER A 817 -2.72 9.43 5.96
CA SER A 817 -1.87 9.75 7.11
C SER A 817 -1.86 11.24 7.43
N LEU A 818 -1.80 12.10 6.41
CA LEU A 818 -1.89 13.55 6.56
C LEU A 818 -3.29 13.94 7.06
N GLN A 819 -4.33 13.39 6.45
CA GLN A 819 -5.73 13.60 6.82
C GLN A 819 -5.98 13.23 8.29
N ALA A 820 -5.43 12.11 8.78
CA ALA A 820 -5.53 11.73 10.19
C ALA A 820 -4.97 12.81 11.14
N ARG A 821 -3.84 13.43 10.81
CA ARG A 821 -3.26 14.52 11.61
C ARG A 821 -4.13 15.77 11.61
N LEU A 822 -4.63 16.17 10.45
CA LEU A 822 -5.50 17.34 10.32
C LEU A 822 -6.81 17.16 11.10
N ILE A 823 -7.40 15.97 11.04
CA ILE A 823 -8.61 15.65 11.82
C ILE A 823 -8.33 15.73 13.32
N ASN A 824 -7.19 15.20 13.79
CA ASN A 824 -6.81 15.28 15.20
C ASN A 824 -6.70 16.73 15.70
N TRP A 825 -6.07 17.61 14.90
CA TRP A 825 -6.00 19.05 15.19
C TRP A 825 -7.39 19.70 15.17
N HIS A 826 -8.26 19.29 14.25
CA HIS A 826 -9.60 19.84 14.17
C HIS A 826 -10.44 19.46 15.40
N ILE A 827 -10.38 18.20 15.84
CA ILE A 827 -11.01 17.74 17.08
C ILE A 827 -10.43 18.47 18.29
N ALA A 828 -9.13 18.81 18.28
CA ALA A 828 -8.49 19.60 19.34
C ALA A 828 -9.12 20.99 19.46
N ASN A 829 -9.26 21.70 18.35
CA ASN A 829 -9.90 23.02 18.31
C ASN A 829 -11.40 22.95 18.68
N LEU A 830 -12.11 21.89 18.30
CA LEU A 830 -13.55 21.76 18.61
C LEU A 830 -13.87 21.54 20.09
N GLU A 831 -13.00 20.82 20.82
CA GLU A 831 -13.26 20.50 22.23
C GLU A 831 -12.66 21.52 23.20
N ILE A 832 -11.67 22.32 22.77
CA ILE A 832 -11.02 23.33 23.62
C ILE A 832 -11.23 24.70 22.97
N GLN A 833 -12.13 25.49 23.56
CA GLN A 833 -12.53 26.80 23.03
C GLN A 833 -11.61 27.94 23.50
N ASP A 834 -10.98 27.82 24.68
CA ASP A 834 -10.08 28.83 25.23
C ASP A 834 -8.62 28.53 24.85
N LEU A 835 -8.15 29.18 23.77
CA LEU A 835 -6.80 29.02 23.24
C LEU A 835 -5.72 29.67 24.13
N SER A 836 -6.12 30.59 25.03
CA SER A 836 -5.19 31.28 25.95
C SER A 836 -4.52 30.31 26.93
N LEU A 837 -5.14 29.14 27.16
CA LEU A 837 -4.66 28.09 28.05
C LEU A 837 -3.35 27.42 27.60
N PHE A 838 -2.88 27.68 26.38
CA PHE A 838 -1.65 27.12 25.82
C PHE A 838 -0.55 28.17 25.57
N GLY A 839 -0.78 29.43 25.92
CA GLY A 839 0.24 30.47 25.90
C GLY A 839 1.41 30.12 26.83
N LYS A 840 2.63 30.43 26.42
CA LYS A 840 3.84 30.24 27.24
C LYS A 840 3.99 31.28 28.36
N ASP A 841 3.24 32.38 28.29
CA ASP A 841 3.37 33.52 29.21
C ASP A 841 2.30 33.47 30.32
N PRO A 842 2.71 33.22 31.59
CA PRO A 842 1.78 33.05 32.71
C PRO A 842 1.25 34.36 33.31
N GLU A 843 1.80 35.53 32.97
CA GLU A 843 1.48 36.79 33.67
C GLU A 843 0.18 37.49 33.23
N ILE A 844 -0.37 37.18 32.06
CA ILE A 844 -1.67 37.74 31.63
C ILE A 844 -2.85 37.03 32.34
N SER A 845 -2.58 35.99 33.13
CA SER A 845 -3.62 35.18 33.76
C SER A 845 -4.12 35.72 35.11
N GLY A 846 -3.69 36.92 35.52
CA GLY A 846 -3.89 37.44 36.87
C GLY A 846 -4.37 38.89 36.99
N GLU A 847 -5.19 39.44 36.09
CA GLU A 847 -5.92 40.69 36.41
C GLU A 847 -7.21 40.83 35.57
N PRO A 848 -8.37 41.16 36.16
CA PRO A 848 -9.49 41.68 35.40
C PRO A 848 -9.16 43.14 35.05
N GLU A 849 -8.63 43.41 33.85
CA GLU A 849 -8.50 44.77 33.36
C GLU A 849 -9.88 45.42 33.29
N ALA A 850 -10.13 46.35 34.21
CA ALA A 850 -11.21 47.30 34.14
C ALA A 850 -10.99 48.18 32.90
N LEU A 851 -11.86 48.04 31.90
CA LEU A 851 -11.93 48.99 30.77
C LEU A 851 -12.17 50.41 31.31
N PRO A 852 -11.33 51.41 30.98
CA PRO A 852 -11.70 52.79 31.19
C PRO A 852 -12.76 53.18 30.15
N SER A 853 -13.86 53.74 30.66
CA SER A 853 -14.92 54.39 29.90
C SER A 853 -14.36 55.38 28.87
N ARG A 854 -14.62 55.13 27.58
CA ARG A 854 -14.51 56.13 26.51
C ARG A 854 -15.49 57.26 26.79
N GLN A 855 -15.01 58.35 27.40
CA GLN A 855 -15.67 59.65 27.31
C GLN A 855 -15.61 60.13 25.86
N GLY A 856 -16.77 60.49 25.32
CA GLY A 856 -16.90 61.04 23.98
C GLY A 856 -16.23 62.40 23.86
N LEU A 857 -15.43 62.57 22.81
CA LEU A 857 -15.23 63.88 22.18
C LEU A 857 -16.10 63.90 20.93
N ASN A 858 -17.12 64.75 20.95
CA ASN A 858 -17.67 65.43 19.78
C ASN A 858 -18.49 66.60 20.32
N ASN A 859 -17.97 67.81 20.09
CA ASN A 859 -18.69 68.99 19.60
C ASN A 859 -17.97 70.26 20.07
N GLU A 860 -17.27 70.91 19.14
CA GLU A 860 -17.23 72.37 19.08
C GLU A 860 -17.85 72.82 17.74
N PRO A 861 -18.57 73.95 17.69
CA PRO A 861 -19.39 74.33 16.55
C PRO A 861 -18.78 75.45 15.68
N ALA A 862 -19.24 75.45 14.42
CA ALA A 862 -19.43 76.59 13.51
C ALA A 862 -18.24 77.51 13.16
N SER A 863 -17.87 77.56 11.87
CA SER A 863 -18.16 78.69 10.95
C SER A 863 -17.29 78.63 9.68
N GLU A 864 -17.95 78.89 8.55
CA GLU A 864 -17.46 79.15 7.17
C GLU A 864 -16.93 77.98 6.33
#